data_AF-A0A817AHZ2-F1
#
_entry.id   AF-A0A817AHZ2-F1
#
_cell.length_a   1.000
_cell.length_b   1.000
_cell.length_c   1.000
_cell.angle_alpha   90.00
_cell.angle_beta   90.00
_cell.angle_gamma   90.00
#
_symmetry.space_group_name_H-M   'P 1'
#
loop_
_entity.id
_entity.type
_entity.pdbx_description
1 polymer ?
#
loop_
_entity_poly.entity_id
_entity_poly.type
_entity_poly.pdbx_seq_one_letter_code
_entity_poly.pdbx_strand_id
1 'polypeptide(L)'
;MMHSCIQRRRMIRSLCFIFSLYASVLVFASHAAHLCRPDQKDALWEFKSEFYVDGLHSDGTPVDKKTERWKNNIDCCSWDGISCDPKTGKVVELDLTDSFLNGPLRSNSSLFRLQHLHILNLGSNNLSGILPDSISNLKYLRVLSLGGCSFYGQIPSSLGNLSYLTNLDLSHNEFIGELPDSMGNLKKLTDLGLDHNKISGNFPHVLLNMSELTQIDIGSNQFEGMLPSNMSSLSKLVYFDINENSFYGSIPPSLFMIPSLIQLYMGRNSFSGPLEIGNISSLSPLGFLALGDNNFNGPIPRFITKLVGLWYLDLALWNTEKGKVDFSIFLHLESLTFLDLSYINTRSRVDLSLFSDLMSLGYLDLSGINLKISPTLHLLSPIEILTLSSCNIAEFPKFLKTQTSLSYLDISANQIKGQVPKWLWRLPLLRYVNISQNSFTGFEGSADVIQRSEILLLDISSNTFQDPFPLLPNSTKFFVGSNNQFSGEIPKTICKLASLDTLVLSDNNFNGSIPRCFENFSTKLSVMHLRNNSLSGTFPEESIGDHLKSLDVGGNRLSGVLPKSLINCTRLEFLNVENNMIHDTFPFWLRLLTNLQVLVLRSNEFHGPISSPAFSLSFPKLRIFDISKNRFTGVLPSYYFAGWTAMSLVIDIVDIMPSRFEGRDSGNLYNSVSMTAKGLVMELVGSGFTIYKTIDVSGNKLQGDIPESISLLKELIVLNMSNNAFTGHISPSLENLTNLQSLDLSQNRLSGEIPPELGKLTFLARMNFSYNMLEGPIPQGTQIQSQSSSSFAENPRLCGVPLQETCGRGDDGTTQEQEDEDGEKDQVLSWIAAAIGYVPGVFCGVVIGHILSSYKRDWFMNIFHSFA
;
A
#
# COMPACT_ATOMS: atom_id res chain seq x y z
N MET A 1 0.52 -76.50 -20.97
CA MET A 1 1.79 -75.91 -21.49
C MET A 1 1.60 -75.51 -22.94
N MET A 2 1.90 -74.23 -23.24
CA MET A 2 2.30 -73.70 -24.56
C MET A 2 1.55 -74.15 -25.82
N HIS A 3 0.22 -74.00 -25.94
CA HIS A 3 -0.42 -73.93 -27.28
C HIS A 3 -1.81 -73.25 -27.31
N SER A 4 -2.06 -72.29 -26.40
CA SER A 4 -3.26 -71.44 -26.42
C SER A 4 -2.94 -69.94 -26.62
N CYS A 5 -1.69 -69.60 -26.95
CA CYS A 5 -1.25 -68.21 -27.13
C CYS A 5 -0.96 -67.80 -28.60
N ILE A 6 -1.13 -68.71 -29.57
CA ILE A 6 -0.78 -68.45 -30.98
C ILE A 6 -2.01 -68.22 -31.88
N GLN A 7 -3.20 -68.73 -31.53
CA GLN A 7 -4.42 -68.45 -32.31
C GLN A 7 -5.09 -67.11 -31.95
N ARG A 8 -4.93 -66.59 -30.72
CA ARG A 8 -5.43 -65.25 -30.36
C ARG A 8 -4.62 -64.12 -31.02
N ARG A 9 -3.33 -64.33 -31.30
CA ARG A 9 -2.46 -63.35 -32.00
C ARG A 9 -2.71 -63.27 -33.51
N ARG A 10 -3.22 -64.32 -34.16
CA ARG A 10 -3.57 -64.30 -35.60
C ARG A 10 -4.92 -63.64 -35.87
N MET A 11 -5.93 -63.87 -35.03
CA MET A 11 -7.21 -63.15 -35.14
C MET A 11 -7.07 -61.65 -34.84
N ILE A 12 -6.28 -61.26 -33.84
CA ILE A 12 -6.04 -59.83 -33.54
C ILE A 12 -5.24 -59.16 -34.66
N ARG A 13 -4.27 -59.84 -35.29
CA ARG A 13 -3.54 -59.28 -36.45
C ARG A 13 -4.40 -59.15 -37.70
N SER A 14 -5.32 -60.08 -37.98
CA SER A 14 -6.25 -59.96 -39.11
C SER A 14 -7.35 -58.92 -38.86
N LEU A 15 -7.84 -58.76 -37.63
CA LEU A 15 -8.78 -57.69 -37.27
C LEU A 15 -8.11 -56.31 -37.28
N CYS A 16 -6.85 -56.19 -36.86
CA CYS A 16 -6.08 -54.95 -36.99
C CYS A 16 -5.75 -54.61 -38.45
N PHE A 17 -5.54 -55.60 -39.33
CA PHE A 17 -5.34 -55.35 -40.76
C PHE A 17 -6.63 -54.93 -41.47
N ILE A 18 -7.78 -55.48 -41.06
CA ILE A 18 -9.10 -55.06 -41.59
C ILE A 18 -9.50 -53.69 -41.03
N PHE A 19 -9.20 -53.38 -39.76
CA PHE A 19 -9.38 -52.02 -39.22
C PHE A 19 -8.39 -51.01 -39.81
N SER A 20 -7.15 -51.41 -40.14
CA SER A 20 -6.20 -50.54 -40.83
C SER A 20 -6.60 -50.34 -42.29
N LEU A 21 -7.22 -51.33 -42.95
CA LEU A 21 -7.79 -51.18 -44.30
C LEU A 21 -9.10 -50.39 -44.32
N TYR A 22 -9.93 -50.48 -43.28
CA TYR A 22 -11.12 -49.63 -43.13
C TYR A 22 -10.72 -48.18 -42.80
N ALA A 23 -9.68 -47.99 -41.98
CA ALA A 23 -9.07 -46.69 -41.73
C ALA A 23 -8.28 -46.16 -42.94
N SER A 24 -7.75 -47.01 -43.83
CA SER A 24 -7.05 -46.57 -45.04
C SER A 24 -7.93 -46.47 -46.29
N VAL A 25 -9.20 -46.89 -46.23
CA VAL A 25 -10.18 -46.75 -47.33
C VAL A 25 -11.26 -45.68 -47.04
N LEU A 26 -11.31 -45.12 -45.83
CA LEU A 26 -11.89 -43.79 -45.59
C LEU A 26 -10.87 -42.63 -45.72
N VAL A 27 -9.61 -42.95 -46.01
CA VAL A 27 -8.62 -41.99 -46.55
C VAL A 27 -8.69 -42.03 -48.08
N PHE A 28 -9.86 -41.70 -48.61
CA PHE A 28 -9.99 -41.16 -49.97
C PHE A 28 -10.57 -39.75 -49.82
N ALA A 29 -9.65 -38.79 -49.82
CA ALA A 29 -9.85 -37.41 -50.22
C ALA A 29 -11.14 -36.72 -49.72
N SER A 30 -11.18 -36.35 -48.44
CA SER A 30 -11.42 -34.93 -48.18
C SER A 30 -10.04 -34.28 -48.20
N HIS A 31 -9.71 -33.57 -49.28
CA HIS A 31 -8.68 -32.53 -49.19
C HIS A 31 -8.98 -31.74 -47.91
N ALA A 32 -7.99 -31.49 -47.06
CA ALA A 32 -8.15 -30.55 -45.95
C ALA A 32 -8.67 -29.26 -46.60
N ALA A 33 -9.98 -29.04 -46.53
CA ALA A 33 -10.58 -27.85 -47.11
C ALA A 33 -9.95 -26.72 -46.32
N HIS A 34 -9.28 -25.80 -47.01
CA HIS A 34 -8.92 -24.52 -46.41
C HIS A 34 -10.21 -23.95 -45.82
N LEU A 35 -10.36 -24.08 -44.50
CA LEU A 35 -11.56 -23.71 -43.78
C LEU A 35 -11.52 -22.23 -43.50
N CYS A 36 -10.35 -21.69 -43.12
CA CYS A 36 -10.23 -20.26 -42.87
C CYS A 36 -10.43 -19.44 -44.16
N ARG A 37 -11.33 -18.47 -44.07
CA ARG A 37 -11.56 -17.52 -45.16
C ARG A 37 -10.33 -16.61 -45.36
N PRO A 38 -9.89 -16.36 -46.60
CA PRO A 38 -8.70 -15.54 -46.85
C PRO A 38 -8.75 -14.14 -46.20
N ASP A 39 -9.90 -13.48 -46.25
CA ASP A 39 -10.10 -12.15 -45.65
C ASP A 39 -9.92 -12.15 -44.12
N GLN A 40 -10.32 -13.23 -43.44
CA GLN A 40 -10.17 -13.35 -41.99
C GLN A 40 -8.74 -13.74 -41.59
N LYS A 41 -8.08 -14.57 -42.41
CA LYS A 41 -6.66 -14.85 -42.25
C LYS A 41 -5.82 -13.58 -42.40
N ASP A 42 -6.10 -12.78 -43.42
CA ASP A 42 -5.41 -11.51 -43.67
C ASP A 42 -5.68 -10.54 -42.51
N ALA A 43 -6.90 -10.50 -41.98
CA ALA A 43 -7.23 -9.70 -40.81
C ALA A 43 -6.47 -10.12 -39.55
N LEU A 44 -6.35 -11.42 -39.28
CA LEU A 44 -5.55 -11.93 -38.16
C LEU A 44 -4.06 -11.63 -38.35
N TRP A 45 -3.55 -11.77 -39.57
CA TRP A 45 -2.14 -11.50 -39.86
C TRP A 45 -1.79 -10.01 -39.70
N GLU A 46 -2.68 -9.12 -40.14
CA GLU A 46 -2.56 -7.68 -39.90
C GLU A 46 -2.64 -7.37 -38.40
N PHE A 47 -3.58 -7.98 -37.67
CA PHE A 47 -3.73 -7.81 -36.22
C PHE A 47 -2.46 -8.18 -35.47
N LYS A 48 -1.84 -9.31 -35.83
CA LYS A 48 -0.54 -9.73 -35.29
C LYS A 48 0.54 -8.65 -35.48
N SER A 49 0.53 -7.93 -36.59
CA SER A 49 1.53 -6.90 -36.90
C SER A 49 1.29 -5.56 -36.18
N GLU A 50 0.12 -5.36 -35.56
CA GLU A 50 -0.21 -4.15 -34.81
C GLU A 50 0.51 -4.09 -33.45
N PHE A 51 0.98 -5.23 -32.94
CA PHE A 51 1.61 -5.35 -31.62
C PHE A 51 3.00 -5.94 -31.73
N TYR A 52 3.91 -5.51 -30.85
CA TYR A 52 5.20 -6.15 -30.67
C TYR A 52 5.17 -7.08 -29.44
N VAL A 53 5.99 -8.12 -29.45
CA VAL A 53 6.05 -9.13 -28.38
C VAL A 53 7.44 -9.10 -27.77
N ASP A 54 7.55 -8.62 -26.52
CA ASP A 54 8.82 -8.60 -25.80
C ASP A 54 9.15 -9.99 -25.20
N GLY A 55 10.43 -10.28 -25.00
CA GLY A 55 10.97 -11.64 -24.93
C GLY A 55 11.15 -12.28 -23.56
N LEU A 56 10.84 -11.62 -22.44
CA LEU A 56 11.23 -12.10 -21.11
C LEU A 56 10.17 -11.80 -20.04
N HIS A 57 9.81 -12.81 -19.24
CA HIS A 57 9.26 -12.60 -17.90
C HIS A 57 10.36 -12.02 -16.99
N SER A 58 9.95 -11.28 -15.95
CA SER A 58 10.82 -10.78 -14.87
C SER A 58 11.60 -11.88 -14.13
N ASP A 59 11.20 -13.16 -14.29
CA ASP A 59 11.77 -14.34 -13.63
C ASP A 59 12.62 -15.24 -14.55
N GLY A 60 12.77 -14.88 -15.83
CA GLY A 60 13.60 -15.62 -16.80
C GLY A 60 12.97 -16.90 -17.38
N THR A 61 11.67 -17.14 -17.20
CA THR A 61 10.98 -18.28 -17.83
C THR A 61 10.64 -18.03 -19.32
N PRO A 62 10.62 -19.07 -20.18
CA PRO A 62 10.24 -18.92 -21.59
C PRO A 62 8.73 -18.67 -21.76
N VAL A 63 8.40 -17.56 -22.41
CA VAL A 63 7.03 -17.10 -22.67
C VAL A 63 6.29 -17.99 -23.68
N ASP A 64 5.01 -18.33 -23.43
CA ASP A 64 4.15 -19.00 -24.43
C ASP A 64 3.56 -17.99 -25.44
N LYS A 65 4.29 -17.73 -26.51
CA LYS A 65 3.91 -16.73 -27.52
C LYS A 65 3.03 -17.34 -28.62
N LYS A 66 1.71 -17.37 -28.39
CA LYS A 66 0.72 -17.94 -29.34
C LYS A 66 0.88 -17.39 -30.77
N THR A 67 0.99 -16.06 -30.92
CA THR A 67 1.06 -15.41 -32.25
C THR A 67 2.36 -15.71 -33.01
N GLU A 68 3.48 -15.98 -32.34
CA GLU A 68 4.75 -16.32 -32.99
C GLU A 68 4.69 -17.67 -33.73
N ARG A 69 3.83 -18.59 -33.28
CA ARG A 69 3.62 -19.91 -33.92
C ARG A 69 2.77 -19.85 -35.17
N TRP A 70 2.09 -18.73 -35.44
CA TRP A 70 1.26 -18.56 -36.62
C TRP A 70 2.12 -18.54 -37.89
N LYS A 71 1.83 -19.44 -38.82
CA LYS A 71 2.54 -19.57 -40.09
C LYS A 71 1.61 -19.25 -41.25
N ASN A 72 2.06 -18.36 -42.12
CA ASN A 72 1.27 -17.89 -43.26
C ASN A 72 0.95 -19.00 -44.28
N ASN A 73 1.67 -20.13 -44.30
CA ASN A 73 1.38 -21.25 -45.20
C ASN A 73 0.43 -22.30 -44.61
N ILE A 74 -0.07 -22.10 -43.39
CA ILE A 74 -1.02 -23.00 -42.71
C ILE A 74 -2.41 -22.35 -42.69
N ASP A 75 -3.45 -23.19 -42.56
CA ASP A 75 -4.82 -22.76 -42.32
C ASP A 75 -4.92 -21.99 -40.98
N CYS A 76 -5.53 -20.79 -40.98
CA CYS A 76 -5.63 -19.97 -39.78
C CYS A 76 -6.51 -20.62 -38.69
N CYS A 77 -7.43 -21.51 -39.08
CA CYS A 77 -8.27 -22.25 -38.14
C CYS A 77 -7.49 -23.29 -37.31
N SER A 78 -6.20 -23.48 -37.62
CA SER A 78 -5.28 -24.34 -36.87
C SER A 78 -4.21 -23.54 -36.11
N TRP A 79 -4.32 -22.20 -36.09
CA TRP A 79 -3.40 -21.35 -35.36
C TRP A 79 -3.74 -21.35 -33.86
N ASP A 80 -2.71 -21.32 -33.02
CA ASP A 80 -2.88 -21.24 -31.56
C ASP A 80 -3.74 -20.02 -31.18
N GLY A 81 -4.77 -20.25 -30.39
CA GLY A 81 -5.71 -19.20 -29.96
C GLY A 81 -6.81 -18.87 -30.96
N ILE A 82 -6.96 -19.60 -32.07
CA ILE A 82 -8.04 -19.38 -33.05
C ILE A 82 -8.92 -20.62 -33.17
N SER A 83 -10.23 -20.41 -33.03
CA SER A 83 -11.24 -21.43 -33.36
C SER A 83 -12.17 -20.93 -34.46
N CYS A 84 -12.51 -21.81 -35.39
CA CYS A 84 -13.44 -21.52 -36.48
C CYS A 84 -14.71 -22.38 -36.40
N ASP A 85 -15.81 -21.84 -36.94
CA ASP A 85 -17.03 -22.60 -37.15
C ASP A 85 -16.76 -23.74 -38.15
N PRO A 86 -17.02 -25.01 -37.77
CA PRO A 86 -16.62 -26.17 -38.57
C PRO A 86 -17.41 -26.32 -39.88
N LYS A 87 -18.53 -25.60 -40.06
CA LYS A 87 -19.37 -25.66 -41.27
C LYS A 87 -19.03 -24.53 -42.24
N THR A 88 -18.75 -23.34 -41.73
CA THR A 88 -18.62 -22.11 -42.52
C THR A 88 -17.18 -21.62 -42.64
N GLY A 89 -16.28 -22.15 -41.81
CA GLY A 89 -14.87 -21.77 -41.78
C GLY A 89 -14.60 -20.38 -41.23
N LYS A 90 -15.62 -19.72 -40.65
CA LYS A 90 -15.51 -18.38 -40.08
C LYS A 90 -14.83 -18.45 -38.71
N VAL A 91 -13.90 -17.55 -38.43
CA VAL A 91 -13.31 -17.36 -37.11
C VAL A 91 -14.40 -16.94 -36.13
N VAL A 92 -14.56 -17.71 -35.05
CA VAL A 92 -15.55 -17.49 -33.98
C VAL A 92 -14.91 -17.25 -32.62
N GLU A 93 -13.63 -17.55 -32.46
CA GLU A 93 -12.89 -17.34 -31.23
C GLU A 93 -11.48 -16.83 -31.54
N LEU A 94 -11.07 -15.81 -30.79
CA LEU A 94 -9.70 -15.36 -30.69
C LEU A 94 -9.33 -15.27 -29.20
N ASP A 95 -8.52 -16.22 -28.74
CA ASP A 95 -7.95 -16.27 -27.39
C ASP A 95 -6.42 -16.11 -27.43
N LEU A 96 -5.99 -14.90 -27.13
CA LEU A 96 -4.58 -14.52 -26.99
C LEU A 96 -4.25 -14.11 -25.56
N THR A 97 -4.92 -14.71 -24.57
CA THR A 97 -4.57 -14.49 -23.16
C THR A 97 -3.09 -14.78 -22.91
N ASP A 98 -2.44 -13.96 -22.10
CA ASP A 98 -1.04 -14.13 -21.66
C ASP A 98 -0.06 -14.30 -22.85
N SER A 99 -0.28 -13.53 -23.92
CA SER A 99 0.51 -13.61 -25.16
C SER A 99 1.53 -12.47 -25.31
N PHE A 100 1.70 -11.65 -24.27
CA PHE A 100 2.68 -10.55 -24.22
C PHE A 100 2.52 -9.57 -25.38
N LEU A 101 1.29 -9.31 -25.80
CA LEU A 101 0.99 -8.31 -26.83
C LEU A 101 1.21 -6.92 -26.21
N ASN A 102 2.08 -6.13 -26.83
CA ASN A 102 2.38 -4.76 -26.39
C ASN A 102 1.93 -3.74 -27.43
N GLY A 103 1.28 -2.69 -26.95
CA GLY A 103 0.90 -1.53 -27.76
C GLY A 103 -0.59 -1.18 -27.66
N PRO A 104 -1.02 -0.08 -28.28
CA PRO A 104 -2.39 0.39 -28.14
C PRO A 104 -3.35 -0.34 -29.09
N LEU A 105 -4.53 -0.73 -28.60
CA LEU A 105 -5.62 -1.23 -29.47
C LEU A 105 -6.31 -0.04 -30.16
N ARG A 106 -5.97 0.17 -31.43
CA ARG A 106 -6.45 1.33 -32.20
C ARG A 106 -7.87 1.11 -32.72
N SER A 107 -8.64 2.18 -32.88
CA SER A 107 -10.01 2.14 -33.42
C SER A 107 -10.12 1.57 -34.84
N ASN A 108 -9.05 1.64 -35.63
CA ASN A 108 -8.94 1.07 -36.97
C ASN A 108 -8.27 -0.31 -37.01
N SER A 109 -8.11 -0.98 -35.86
CA SER A 109 -7.55 -2.32 -35.79
C SER A 109 -8.28 -3.28 -36.72
N SER A 110 -7.50 -4.12 -37.38
CA SER A 110 -7.98 -5.19 -38.26
C SER A 110 -8.84 -6.22 -37.54
N LEU A 111 -8.73 -6.33 -36.20
CA LEU A 111 -9.58 -7.15 -35.33
C LEU A 111 -11.07 -6.94 -35.60
N PHE A 112 -11.49 -5.68 -35.78
CA PHE A 112 -12.91 -5.33 -35.93
C PHE A 112 -13.51 -5.79 -37.26
N ARG A 113 -12.71 -6.34 -38.19
CA ARG A 113 -13.20 -7.02 -39.41
C ARG A 113 -13.68 -8.45 -39.15
N LEU A 114 -13.31 -9.06 -38.02
CA LEU A 114 -13.73 -10.42 -37.62
C LEU A 114 -15.14 -10.42 -37.02
N GLN A 115 -16.13 -9.92 -37.77
CA GLN A 115 -17.48 -9.63 -37.28
C GLN A 115 -18.31 -10.84 -36.80
N HIS A 116 -17.80 -12.07 -36.95
CA HIS A 116 -18.46 -13.30 -36.52
C HIS A 116 -17.88 -13.89 -35.23
N LEU A 117 -16.98 -13.15 -34.56
CA LEU A 117 -16.45 -13.54 -33.25
C LEU A 117 -17.58 -13.69 -32.22
N HIS A 118 -17.55 -14.82 -31.51
CA HIS A 118 -18.32 -15.10 -30.32
C HIS A 118 -17.47 -14.91 -29.05
N ILE A 119 -16.17 -15.19 -29.12
CA ILE A 119 -15.25 -15.08 -27.99
C ILE A 119 -14.05 -14.23 -28.43
N LEU A 120 -13.78 -13.19 -27.67
CA LEU A 120 -12.57 -12.38 -27.78
C LEU A 120 -11.93 -12.31 -26.39
N ASN A 121 -10.80 -12.98 -26.22
CA ASN A 121 -10.01 -12.94 -25.00
C ASN A 121 -8.61 -12.43 -25.31
N LEU A 122 -8.32 -11.22 -24.82
CA LEU A 122 -7.02 -10.57 -24.92
C LEU A 122 -6.44 -10.28 -23.52
N GLY A 123 -6.96 -10.93 -22.48
CA GLY A 123 -6.57 -10.65 -21.09
C GLY A 123 -5.09 -10.96 -20.79
N SER A 124 -4.58 -10.39 -19.70
CA SER A 124 -3.18 -10.55 -19.26
C SER A 124 -2.16 -10.20 -20.36
N ASN A 125 -2.41 -9.13 -21.12
CA ASN A 125 -1.48 -8.58 -22.11
C ASN A 125 -1.16 -7.13 -21.77
N ASN A 126 -0.11 -6.57 -22.36
CA ASN A 126 0.25 -5.16 -22.15
C ASN A 126 -0.43 -4.23 -23.19
N LEU A 127 -1.72 -4.47 -23.41
CA LEU A 127 -2.54 -3.67 -24.33
C LEU A 127 -2.92 -2.34 -23.67
N SER A 128 -2.80 -1.23 -24.40
CA SER A 128 -3.06 0.11 -23.85
C SER A 128 -3.99 0.95 -24.72
N GLY A 129 -4.30 2.18 -24.27
CA GLY A 129 -5.16 3.11 -24.98
C GLY A 129 -6.60 3.11 -24.48
N ILE A 130 -7.44 3.91 -25.13
CA ILE A 130 -8.88 3.94 -24.85
C ILE A 130 -9.56 2.80 -25.61
N LEU A 131 -10.45 2.07 -24.95
CA LEU A 131 -11.26 1.02 -25.58
C LEU A 131 -12.11 1.65 -26.70
N PRO A 132 -11.88 1.33 -27.99
CA PRO A 132 -12.52 2.08 -29.08
C PRO A 132 -13.97 1.65 -29.31
N ASP A 133 -14.81 2.59 -29.77
CA ASP A 133 -16.21 2.32 -30.14
C ASP A 133 -16.39 1.21 -31.19
N SER A 134 -15.35 0.98 -32.01
CA SER A 134 -15.29 -0.08 -33.00
C SER A 134 -15.47 -1.48 -32.40
N ILE A 135 -15.30 -1.67 -31.08
CA ILE A 135 -15.62 -2.93 -30.39
C ILE A 135 -17.06 -3.37 -30.66
N SER A 136 -17.98 -2.41 -30.84
CA SER A 136 -19.39 -2.66 -31.16
C SER A 136 -19.63 -3.27 -32.56
N ASN A 137 -18.61 -3.33 -33.42
CA ASN A 137 -18.69 -4.02 -34.71
C ASN A 137 -18.76 -5.55 -34.55
N LEU A 138 -18.30 -6.10 -33.42
CA LEU A 138 -18.31 -7.53 -33.12
C LEU A 138 -19.68 -7.98 -32.56
N LYS A 139 -20.75 -7.77 -33.32
CA LYS A 139 -22.14 -7.85 -32.82
C LYS A 139 -22.58 -9.20 -32.24
N TYR A 140 -21.90 -10.29 -32.60
CA TYR A 140 -22.23 -11.65 -32.12
C TYR A 140 -21.43 -12.07 -30.89
N LEU A 141 -20.61 -11.17 -30.34
CA LEU A 141 -19.77 -11.46 -29.21
C LEU A 141 -20.60 -11.88 -27.99
N ARG A 142 -20.16 -12.95 -27.35
CA ARG A 142 -20.72 -13.54 -26.13
C ARG A 142 -19.76 -13.38 -24.96
N VAL A 143 -18.46 -13.51 -25.22
CA VAL A 143 -17.42 -13.33 -24.22
C VAL A 143 -16.47 -12.23 -24.70
N LEU A 144 -16.34 -11.17 -23.92
CA LEU A 144 -15.31 -10.16 -24.06
C LEU A 144 -14.46 -10.16 -22.80
N SER A 145 -13.19 -10.53 -22.92
CA SER A 145 -12.23 -10.52 -21.83
C SER A 145 -11.02 -9.67 -22.22
N LEU A 146 -10.86 -8.56 -21.50
CA LEU A 146 -9.76 -7.59 -21.64
C LEU A 146 -9.08 -7.33 -20.28
N GLY A 147 -9.28 -8.23 -19.31
CA GLY A 147 -8.77 -8.09 -17.95
C GLY A 147 -7.23 -8.09 -17.88
N GLY A 148 -6.64 -7.40 -16.90
CA GLY A 148 -5.19 -7.41 -16.67
C GLY A 148 -4.39 -6.80 -17.83
N CYS A 149 -4.89 -5.69 -18.37
CA CYS A 149 -4.24 -4.91 -19.42
C CYS A 149 -3.88 -3.50 -18.91
N SER A 150 -3.74 -2.52 -19.80
CA SER A 150 -3.43 -1.12 -19.49
C SER A 150 -4.38 -0.16 -20.22
N PHE A 151 -5.64 -0.57 -20.40
CA PHE A 151 -6.68 0.29 -20.98
C PHE A 151 -7.03 1.42 -20.02
N TYR A 152 -7.25 2.63 -20.56
CA TYR A 152 -7.63 3.81 -19.76
C TYR A 152 -8.76 4.60 -20.41
N GLY A 153 -9.29 5.60 -19.70
CA GLY A 153 -10.41 6.42 -20.19
C GLY A 153 -11.76 5.80 -19.84
N GLN A 154 -12.83 6.31 -20.44
CA GLN A 154 -14.19 5.84 -20.15
C GLN A 154 -14.53 4.55 -20.90
N ILE A 155 -15.39 3.72 -20.30
CA ILE A 155 -16.00 2.59 -21.01
C ILE A 155 -16.94 3.14 -22.08
N PRO A 156 -16.75 2.80 -23.38
CA PRO A 156 -17.54 3.38 -24.46
C PRO A 156 -19.00 2.93 -24.40
N SER A 157 -19.93 3.88 -24.57
CA SER A 157 -21.36 3.57 -24.57
C SER A 157 -21.78 2.61 -25.68
N SER A 158 -21.01 2.52 -26.77
CA SER A 158 -21.22 1.57 -27.86
C SER A 158 -21.09 0.10 -27.43
N LEU A 159 -20.45 -0.19 -26.29
CA LEU A 159 -20.38 -1.54 -25.71
C LEU A 159 -21.78 -2.13 -25.45
N GLY A 160 -22.75 -1.27 -25.10
CA GLY A 160 -24.16 -1.65 -24.92
C GLY A 160 -24.83 -2.21 -26.19
N ASN A 161 -24.21 -2.09 -27.37
CA ASN A 161 -24.74 -2.67 -28.61
C ASN A 161 -24.43 -4.17 -28.76
N LEU A 162 -23.60 -4.75 -27.88
CA LEU A 162 -23.24 -6.17 -27.90
C LEU A 162 -24.33 -7.03 -27.24
N SER A 163 -25.54 -7.04 -27.80
CA SER A 163 -26.72 -7.68 -27.18
C SER A 163 -26.65 -9.20 -26.95
N TYR A 164 -25.61 -9.87 -27.46
CA TYR A 164 -25.36 -11.30 -27.25
C TYR A 164 -24.38 -11.59 -26.12
N LEU A 165 -23.79 -10.55 -25.51
CA LEU A 165 -22.77 -10.68 -24.48
C LEU A 165 -23.35 -11.36 -23.24
N THR A 166 -22.68 -12.41 -22.79
CA THR A 166 -22.94 -13.15 -21.57
C THR A 166 -21.85 -12.87 -20.53
N ASN A 167 -20.61 -12.68 -20.96
CA ASN A 167 -19.47 -12.46 -20.08
C ASN A 167 -18.71 -11.21 -20.53
N LEU A 168 -18.52 -10.27 -19.60
CA LEU A 168 -17.72 -9.07 -19.78
C LEU A 168 -16.71 -8.98 -18.65
N ASP A 169 -15.42 -9.05 -18.99
CA ASP A 169 -14.31 -8.83 -18.07
C ASP A 169 -13.44 -7.67 -18.57
N LEU A 170 -13.43 -6.58 -17.80
CA LEU A 170 -12.60 -5.39 -17.97
C LEU A 170 -11.73 -5.13 -16.71
N SER A 171 -11.58 -6.14 -15.85
CA SER A 171 -10.89 -6.02 -14.56
C SER A 171 -9.40 -5.64 -14.71
N HIS A 172 -8.77 -5.14 -13.66
CA HIS A 172 -7.34 -4.87 -13.61
C HIS A 172 -6.87 -3.99 -14.79
N ASN A 173 -7.47 -2.81 -14.92
CA ASN A 173 -7.16 -1.80 -15.94
C ASN A 173 -7.19 -0.40 -15.30
N GLU A 174 -7.15 0.66 -16.11
CA GLU A 174 -7.13 2.06 -15.68
C GLU A 174 -8.40 2.81 -16.15
N PHE A 175 -9.55 2.11 -16.27
CA PHE A 175 -10.82 2.73 -16.68
C PHE A 175 -11.31 3.76 -15.65
N ILE A 176 -11.83 4.89 -16.13
CA ILE A 176 -12.32 6.02 -15.32
C ILE A 176 -13.77 6.41 -15.69
N GLY A 177 -14.39 7.25 -14.86
CA GLY A 177 -15.73 7.79 -15.11
C GLY A 177 -16.84 6.83 -14.72
N GLU A 178 -18.09 7.15 -15.08
CA GLU A 178 -19.26 6.33 -14.71
C GLU A 178 -19.52 5.19 -15.69
N LEU A 179 -20.22 4.16 -15.22
CA LEU A 179 -20.71 3.08 -16.06
C LEU A 179 -21.80 3.59 -17.02
N PRO A 180 -21.70 3.37 -18.34
CA PRO A 180 -22.66 3.92 -19.28
C PRO A 180 -24.05 3.26 -19.18
N ASP A 181 -25.12 4.06 -19.16
CA ASP A 181 -26.51 3.58 -19.11
C ASP A 181 -26.85 2.53 -20.18
N SER A 182 -26.18 2.60 -21.34
CA SER A 182 -26.34 1.66 -22.44
C SER A 182 -25.97 0.22 -22.08
N MET A 183 -25.19 -0.02 -21.02
CA MET A 183 -24.95 -1.38 -20.50
C MET A 183 -26.24 -2.08 -20.07
N GLY A 184 -27.29 -1.33 -19.70
CA GLY A 184 -28.61 -1.89 -19.44
C GLY A 184 -29.23 -2.66 -20.62
N ASN A 185 -28.69 -2.51 -21.84
CA ASN A 185 -29.10 -3.24 -23.04
C ASN A 185 -28.53 -4.67 -23.13
N LEU A 186 -27.51 -5.00 -22.32
CA LEU A 186 -26.85 -6.31 -22.31
C LEU A 186 -27.69 -7.35 -21.56
N LYS A 187 -28.93 -7.60 -22.02
CA LYS A 187 -29.93 -8.42 -21.31
C LYS A 187 -29.57 -9.90 -21.13
N LYS A 188 -28.49 -10.38 -21.75
CA LYS A 188 -27.99 -11.75 -21.63
C LYS A 188 -26.76 -11.87 -20.72
N LEU A 189 -26.28 -10.75 -20.19
CA LEU A 189 -25.08 -10.73 -19.35
C LEU A 189 -25.35 -11.50 -18.06
N THR A 190 -24.50 -12.49 -17.80
CA THR A 190 -24.48 -13.32 -16.60
C THR A 190 -23.34 -12.90 -15.70
N ASP A 191 -22.19 -12.54 -16.28
CA ASP A 191 -20.96 -12.25 -15.54
C ASP A 191 -20.41 -10.88 -15.96
N LEU A 192 -20.27 -9.99 -14.96
CA LEU A 192 -19.69 -8.66 -15.10
C LEU A 192 -18.51 -8.52 -14.14
N GLY A 193 -17.30 -8.41 -14.68
CA GLY A 193 -16.06 -8.12 -13.93
C GLY A 193 -15.48 -6.76 -14.33
N LEU A 194 -15.39 -5.85 -13.38
CA LEU A 194 -14.85 -4.49 -13.53
C LEU A 194 -13.87 -4.15 -12.40
N ASP A 195 -13.46 -5.12 -11.59
CA ASP A 195 -12.65 -4.89 -10.40
C ASP A 195 -11.27 -4.32 -10.72
N HIS A 196 -10.63 -3.67 -9.75
CA HIS A 196 -9.30 -3.04 -9.89
C HIS A 196 -9.24 -2.07 -11.08
N ASN A 197 -10.06 -1.02 -11.01
CA ASN A 197 -10.09 0.10 -11.95
C ASN A 197 -10.25 1.43 -11.17
N LYS A 198 -10.54 2.53 -11.87
CA LYS A 198 -10.80 3.87 -11.31
C LYS A 198 -12.20 4.37 -11.67
N ILE A 199 -13.16 3.45 -11.81
CA ILE A 199 -14.55 3.75 -12.20
C ILE A 199 -15.23 4.43 -11.01
N SER A 200 -15.91 5.54 -11.27
CA SER A 200 -16.54 6.41 -10.27
C SER A 200 -18.06 6.45 -10.43
N GLY A 201 -18.74 7.16 -9.52
CA GLY A 201 -20.18 7.38 -9.55
C GLY A 201 -20.97 6.39 -8.70
N ASN A 202 -22.29 6.43 -8.80
CA ASN A 202 -23.16 5.60 -7.97
C ASN A 202 -23.28 4.15 -8.48
N PHE A 203 -23.81 3.26 -7.64
CA PHE A 203 -24.21 1.92 -8.09
C PHE A 203 -25.16 2.04 -9.31
N PRO A 204 -24.85 1.39 -10.45
CA PRO A 204 -25.62 1.59 -11.67
C PRO A 204 -26.99 0.92 -11.58
N HIS A 205 -28.04 1.72 -11.37
CA HIS A 205 -29.43 1.22 -11.29
C HIS A 205 -29.87 0.41 -12.51
N VAL A 206 -29.25 0.62 -13.69
CA VAL A 206 -29.51 -0.18 -14.89
C VAL A 206 -29.22 -1.67 -14.72
N LEU A 207 -28.28 -2.03 -13.84
CA LEU A 207 -27.94 -3.43 -13.53
C LEU A 207 -29.12 -4.17 -12.88
N LEU A 208 -29.96 -3.48 -12.11
CA LEU A 208 -31.13 -4.07 -11.46
C LEU A 208 -32.15 -4.63 -12.46
N ASN A 209 -32.09 -4.19 -13.72
CA ASN A 209 -32.93 -4.62 -14.83
C ASN A 209 -32.29 -5.74 -15.68
N MET A 210 -31.17 -6.31 -15.24
CA MET A 210 -30.43 -7.38 -15.92
C MET A 210 -30.62 -8.70 -15.15
N SER A 211 -31.80 -9.31 -15.30
CA SER A 211 -32.25 -10.47 -14.52
C SER A 211 -31.45 -11.76 -14.73
N GLU A 212 -30.55 -11.80 -15.71
CA GLU A 212 -29.67 -12.94 -15.99
C GLU A 212 -28.35 -12.88 -15.21
N LEU A 213 -28.03 -11.75 -14.55
CA LEU A 213 -26.78 -11.60 -13.80
C LEU A 213 -26.68 -12.64 -12.67
N THR A 214 -25.60 -13.40 -12.70
CA THR A 214 -25.17 -14.37 -11.69
C THR A 214 -23.96 -13.89 -10.92
N GLN A 215 -23.11 -13.07 -11.54
CA GLN A 215 -21.91 -12.53 -10.93
C GLN A 215 -21.75 -11.04 -11.26
N ILE A 216 -21.54 -10.24 -10.23
CA ILE A 216 -21.12 -8.84 -10.34
C ILE A 216 -19.89 -8.68 -9.48
N ASP A 217 -18.78 -8.30 -10.10
CA ASP A 217 -17.56 -7.89 -9.44
C ASP A 217 -17.19 -6.48 -9.87
N ILE A 218 -17.29 -5.53 -8.94
CA ILE A 218 -16.92 -4.12 -9.13
C ILE A 218 -16.00 -3.65 -7.99
N GLY A 219 -15.32 -4.59 -7.32
CA GLY A 219 -14.42 -4.30 -6.21
C GLY A 219 -13.25 -3.39 -6.61
N SER A 220 -12.58 -2.76 -5.64
CA SER A 220 -11.37 -1.95 -5.85
C SER A 220 -11.56 -0.87 -6.92
N ASN A 221 -12.53 0.03 -6.70
CA ASN A 221 -12.91 1.13 -7.61
C ASN A 221 -13.22 2.40 -6.80
N GLN A 222 -13.80 3.42 -7.44
CA GLN A 222 -14.19 4.70 -6.83
C GLN A 222 -15.72 4.87 -6.78
N PHE A 223 -16.50 3.78 -6.76
CA PHE A 223 -17.94 3.87 -6.65
C PHE A 223 -18.36 4.45 -5.30
N GLU A 224 -19.42 5.25 -5.29
CA GLU A 224 -19.96 5.91 -4.10
C GLU A 224 -21.49 5.77 -4.04
N GLY A 225 -22.11 6.48 -3.09
CA GLY A 225 -23.56 6.49 -2.95
C GLY A 225 -24.10 5.33 -2.10
N MET A 226 -25.43 5.23 -2.06
CA MET A 226 -26.13 4.15 -1.36
C MET A 226 -26.47 3.02 -2.31
N LEU A 227 -26.49 1.78 -1.80
CA LEU A 227 -27.03 0.66 -2.55
C LEU A 227 -28.55 0.81 -2.75
N PRO A 228 -29.09 0.47 -3.93
CA PRO A 228 -30.52 0.52 -4.20
C PRO A 228 -31.35 -0.37 -3.26
N SER A 229 -32.56 0.04 -2.90
CA SER A 229 -33.41 -0.70 -1.95
C SER A 229 -34.03 -1.99 -2.52
N ASN A 230 -33.97 -2.23 -3.82
CA ASN A 230 -34.61 -3.34 -4.53
C ASN A 230 -33.63 -4.35 -5.11
N MET A 231 -32.51 -4.62 -4.43
CA MET A 231 -31.47 -5.57 -4.85
C MET A 231 -32.00 -6.98 -5.15
N SER A 232 -33.13 -7.37 -4.53
CA SER A 232 -33.76 -8.68 -4.77
C SER A 232 -34.24 -8.88 -6.22
N SER A 233 -34.24 -7.86 -7.07
CA SER A 233 -34.49 -7.99 -8.51
C SER A 233 -33.42 -8.83 -9.22
N LEU A 234 -32.19 -8.86 -8.67
CA LEU A 234 -31.08 -9.70 -9.14
C LEU A 234 -31.24 -11.14 -8.63
N SER A 235 -32.38 -11.77 -8.94
CA SER A 235 -32.80 -13.05 -8.33
C SER A 235 -31.89 -14.25 -8.61
N LYS A 236 -30.99 -14.14 -9.61
CA LYS A 236 -30.03 -15.18 -10.00
C LYS A 236 -28.61 -14.91 -9.48
N LEU A 237 -28.40 -13.79 -8.77
CA LEU A 237 -27.08 -13.38 -8.31
C LEU A 237 -26.54 -14.35 -7.27
N VAL A 238 -25.39 -14.94 -7.58
CA VAL A 238 -24.65 -15.90 -6.75
C VAL A 238 -23.46 -15.24 -6.06
N TYR A 239 -22.77 -14.36 -6.79
CA TYR A 239 -21.57 -13.65 -6.35
C TYR A 239 -21.77 -12.14 -6.49
N PHE A 240 -21.53 -11.41 -5.41
CA PHE A 240 -21.58 -9.94 -5.39
C PHE A 240 -20.36 -9.41 -4.65
N ASP A 241 -19.45 -8.78 -5.38
CA ASP A 241 -18.29 -8.10 -4.82
C ASP A 241 -18.28 -6.61 -5.16
N ILE A 242 -18.25 -5.80 -4.10
CA ILE A 242 -18.15 -4.35 -4.12
C ILE A 242 -17.10 -3.84 -3.11
N ASN A 243 -16.18 -4.71 -2.67
CA ASN A 243 -15.12 -4.37 -1.73
C ASN A 243 -14.33 -3.13 -2.19
N GLU A 244 -13.68 -2.43 -1.27
CA GLU A 244 -12.71 -1.38 -1.60
C GLU A 244 -13.29 -0.30 -2.52
N ASN A 245 -14.39 0.30 -2.06
CA ASN A 245 -15.08 1.41 -2.72
C ASN A 245 -15.48 2.45 -1.66
N SER A 246 -16.26 3.46 -2.05
CA SER A 246 -16.76 4.54 -1.18
C SER A 246 -18.28 4.46 -0.96
N PHE A 247 -18.90 3.27 -1.04
CA PHE A 247 -20.33 3.11 -0.76
C PHE A 247 -20.66 3.45 0.69
N TYR A 248 -21.80 4.09 0.94
CA TYR A 248 -22.22 4.50 2.28
C TYR A 248 -23.71 4.24 2.55
N GLY A 249 -24.13 4.52 3.79
CA GLY A 249 -25.50 4.27 4.25
C GLY A 249 -25.71 2.82 4.70
N SER A 250 -26.97 2.40 4.84
CA SER A 250 -27.32 1.05 5.29
C SER A 250 -27.31 0.03 4.15
N ILE A 251 -26.89 -1.20 4.43
CA ILE A 251 -27.07 -2.32 3.50
C ILE A 251 -28.57 -2.62 3.35
N PRO A 252 -29.13 -2.65 2.12
CA PRO A 252 -30.54 -2.88 1.91
C PRO A 252 -30.92 -4.34 2.26
N PRO A 253 -31.95 -4.57 3.10
CA PRO A 253 -32.34 -5.93 3.51
C PRO A 253 -32.74 -6.85 2.35
N SER A 254 -33.16 -6.29 1.21
CA SER A 254 -33.49 -7.03 -0.01
C SER A 254 -32.30 -7.82 -0.57
N LEU A 255 -31.06 -7.41 -0.29
CA LEU A 255 -29.86 -8.09 -0.75
C LEU A 255 -29.73 -9.49 -0.13
N PHE A 256 -30.01 -9.60 1.17
CA PHE A 256 -30.05 -10.88 1.88
C PHE A 256 -31.27 -11.75 1.53
N MET A 257 -32.24 -11.20 0.79
CA MET A 257 -33.41 -11.94 0.30
C MET A 257 -33.18 -12.62 -1.06
N ILE A 258 -32.02 -12.43 -1.69
CA ILE A 258 -31.68 -13.09 -2.94
C ILE A 258 -31.51 -14.60 -2.68
N PRO A 259 -32.32 -15.48 -3.30
CA PRO A 259 -32.36 -16.90 -2.95
C PRO A 259 -31.17 -17.70 -3.48
N SER A 260 -30.36 -17.12 -4.36
CA SER A 260 -29.20 -17.73 -5.02
C SER A 260 -27.86 -17.20 -4.50
N LEU A 261 -27.86 -16.20 -3.61
CA LEU A 261 -26.65 -15.49 -3.19
C LEU A 261 -25.81 -16.35 -2.23
N ILE A 262 -24.60 -16.70 -2.66
CA ILE A 262 -23.67 -17.55 -1.92
C ILE A 262 -22.52 -16.73 -1.33
N GLN A 263 -22.03 -15.73 -2.06
CA GLN A 263 -20.89 -14.94 -1.65
C GLN A 263 -21.16 -13.44 -1.71
N LEU A 264 -20.84 -12.77 -0.62
CA LEU A 264 -21.11 -11.36 -0.43
C LEU A 264 -19.89 -10.65 0.17
N TYR A 265 -19.27 -9.79 -0.65
CA TYR A 265 -18.07 -9.04 -0.32
C TYR A 265 -18.40 -7.54 -0.33
N MET A 266 -18.37 -6.91 0.85
CA MET A 266 -18.67 -5.48 1.01
C MET A 266 -17.71 -4.77 1.97
N GLY A 267 -16.60 -5.39 2.31
CA GLY A 267 -15.58 -4.82 3.18
C GLY A 267 -14.92 -3.58 2.58
N ARG A 268 -14.23 -2.81 3.42
CA ARG A 268 -13.49 -1.60 3.00
C ARG A 268 -14.37 -0.60 2.24
N ASN A 269 -15.48 -0.23 2.87
CA ASN A 269 -16.44 0.76 2.39
C ASN A 269 -16.84 1.69 3.55
N SER A 270 -17.80 2.58 3.34
CA SER A 270 -18.36 3.48 4.36
C SER A 270 -19.78 3.08 4.79
N PHE A 271 -20.18 1.81 4.66
CA PHE A 271 -21.50 1.35 5.11
C PHE A 271 -21.67 1.56 6.61
N SER A 272 -22.88 1.92 7.03
CA SER A 272 -23.21 2.30 8.41
C SER A 272 -24.64 1.91 8.76
N GLY A 273 -25.03 2.15 10.02
CA GLY A 273 -26.36 1.83 10.52
C GLY A 273 -26.52 0.35 10.87
N PRO A 274 -27.74 -0.04 11.31
CA PRO A 274 -28.00 -1.41 11.69
C PRO A 274 -27.99 -2.30 10.46
N LEU A 275 -27.35 -3.45 10.58
CA LEU A 275 -27.52 -4.51 9.62
C LEU A 275 -28.87 -5.19 9.93
N GLU A 276 -29.75 -5.22 8.94
CA GLU A 276 -31.08 -5.81 9.03
C GLU A 276 -31.24 -6.90 7.97
N ILE A 277 -32.02 -7.92 8.32
CA ILE A 277 -32.42 -8.95 7.37
C ILE A 277 -33.93 -8.86 7.19
N GLY A 278 -34.39 -8.93 5.94
CA GLY A 278 -35.82 -9.04 5.65
C GLY A 278 -36.42 -10.31 6.28
N ASN A 279 -37.74 -10.47 6.18
CA ASN A 279 -38.41 -11.67 6.69
C ASN A 279 -38.11 -12.87 5.77
N ILE A 280 -36.98 -13.55 5.97
CA ILE A 280 -36.59 -14.72 5.17
C ILE A 280 -37.41 -15.93 5.64
N SER A 281 -38.24 -16.46 4.74
CA SER A 281 -39.08 -17.65 4.98
C SER A 281 -38.33 -18.98 4.76
N SER A 282 -37.14 -18.96 4.15
CA SER A 282 -36.32 -20.13 3.81
C SER A 282 -34.89 -20.01 4.38
N LEU A 283 -34.15 -21.13 4.40
CA LEU A 283 -32.71 -21.09 4.72
C LEU A 283 -31.96 -20.36 3.59
N SER A 284 -31.11 -19.39 3.95
CA SER A 284 -30.26 -18.68 3.00
C SER A 284 -29.07 -19.57 2.59
N PRO A 285 -28.68 -19.62 1.31
CA PRO A 285 -27.50 -20.35 0.85
C PRO A 285 -26.18 -19.59 1.07
N LEU A 286 -26.24 -18.40 1.69
CA LEU A 286 -25.09 -17.56 1.93
C LEU A 286 -24.03 -18.30 2.76
N GLY A 287 -22.85 -18.48 2.17
CA GLY A 287 -21.71 -19.17 2.77
C GLY A 287 -20.54 -18.24 3.08
N PHE A 288 -20.42 -17.13 2.36
CA PHE A 288 -19.35 -16.16 2.53
C PHE A 288 -19.94 -14.77 2.77
N LEU A 289 -19.57 -14.14 3.88
CA LEU A 289 -19.98 -12.79 4.24
C LEU A 289 -18.79 -11.98 4.77
N ALA A 290 -18.30 -11.03 3.99
CA ALA A 290 -17.27 -10.07 4.39
C ALA A 290 -17.85 -8.66 4.50
N LEU A 291 -17.91 -8.15 5.73
CA LEU A 291 -18.40 -6.81 6.07
C LEU A 291 -17.34 -5.96 6.78
N GLY A 292 -16.14 -6.50 7.02
CA GLY A 292 -15.08 -5.85 7.78
C GLY A 292 -14.65 -4.51 7.19
N ASP A 293 -14.09 -3.65 8.04
CA ASP A 293 -13.58 -2.33 7.62
C ASP A 293 -14.67 -1.44 6.98
N ASN A 294 -15.76 -1.27 7.75
CA ASN A 294 -16.88 -0.38 7.45
C ASN A 294 -17.22 0.46 8.69
N ASN A 295 -18.18 1.37 8.55
CA ASN A 295 -18.67 2.25 9.61
C ASN A 295 -19.90 1.69 10.35
N PHE A 296 -20.07 0.36 10.40
CA PHE A 296 -21.18 -0.27 11.10
C PHE A 296 -21.19 0.10 12.58
N ASN A 297 -22.38 0.44 13.08
CA ASN A 297 -22.57 0.80 14.47
C ASN A 297 -23.72 0.04 15.13
N GLY A 298 -23.75 0.06 16.46
CA GLY A 298 -24.76 -0.64 17.25
C GLY A 298 -24.50 -2.15 17.40
N PRO A 299 -25.50 -2.92 17.88
CA PRO A 299 -25.30 -4.33 18.22
C PRO A 299 -25.13 -5.20 16.98
N ILE A 300 -24.25 -6.20 17.09
CA ILE A 300 -24.14 -7.27 16.08
C ILE A 300 -25.49 -8.00 16.02
N PRO A 301 -26.15 -8.08 14.85
CA PRO A 301 -27.49 -8.61 14.79
C PRO A 301 -27.57 -10.11 15.09
N ARG A 302 -28.55 -10.49 15.93
CA ARG A 302 -28.79 -11.90 16.25
C ARG A 302 -29.24 -12.75 15.07
N PHE A 303 -29.75 -12.16 14.00
CA PHE A 303 -30.19 -12.97 12.86
C PHE A 303 -29.04 -13.71 12.17
N ILE A 304 -27.77 -13.31 12.39
CA ILE A 304 -26.60 -14.01 11.85
C ILE A 304 -26.66 -15.51 12.18
N THR A 305 -27.25 -15.89 13.32
CA THR A 305 -27.45 -17.30 13.70
C THR A 305 -28.35 -18.10 12.75
N LYS A 306 -29.10 -17.44 11.86
CA LYS A 306 -29.93 -18.08 10.83
C LYS A 306 -29.13 -18.44 9.58
N LEU A 307 -27.92 -17.89 9.41
CA LEU A 307 -27.05 -18.12 8.27
C LEU A 307 -26.15 -19.35 8.53
N VAL A 308 -26.76 -20.49 8.85
CA VAL A 308 -26.08 -21.71 9.32
C VAL A 308 -25.08 -22.31 8.33
N GLY A 309 -25.17 -21.93 7.06
CA GLY A 309 -24.24 -22.33 6.00
C GLY A 309 -22.97 -21.47 5.89
N LEU A 310 -22.82 -20.44 6.72
CA LEU A 310 -21.63 -19.58 6.71
C LEU A 310 -20.37 -20.39 7.08
N TRP A 311 -19.42 -20.39 6.15
CA TRP A 311 -18.07 -20.90 6.35
C TRP A 311 -17.05 -19.77 6.47
N TYR A 312 -17.36 -18.57 5.96
CA TYR A 312 -16.54 -17.37 6.10
C TYR A 312 -17.36 -16.21 6.65
N LEU A 313 -16.89 -15.62 7.75
CA LEU A 313 -17.49 -14.44 8.37
C LEU A 313 -16.40 -13.44 8.80
N ASP A 314 -16.47 -12.24 8.23
CA ASP A 314 -15.64 -11.10 8.64
C ASP A 314 -16.53 -9.93 9.09
N LEU A 315 -16.39 -9.55 10.36
CA LEU A 315 -17.05 -8.42 11.02
C LEU A 315 -16.02 -7.45 11.65
N ALA A 316 -14.79 -7.42 11.13
CA ALA A 316 -13.72 -6.59 11.66
C ALA A 316 -14.14 -5.11 11.76
N LEU A 317 -13.64 -4.42 12.80
CA LEU A 317 -13.85 -2.99 13.07
C LEU A 317 -15.30 -2.58 13.37
N TRP A 318 -16.20 -3.54 13.64
CA TRP A 318 -17.59 -3.22 14.01
C TRP A 318 -17.68 -2.35 15.26
N ASN A 319 -18.32 -1.19 15.15
CA ASN A 319 -18.42 -0.24 16.25
C ASN A 319 -19.66 -0.48 17.12
N THR A 320 -19.57 -1.36 18.12
CA THR A 320 -20.70 -1.58 19.05
C THR A 320 -20.92 -0.45 20.06
N GLU A 321 -20.23 0.69 19.90
CA GLU A 321 -20.26 1.84 20.82
C GLU A 321 -19.95 1.44 22.27
N LYS A 322 -18.99 0.50 22.44
CA LYS A 322 -18.66 -0.10 23.73
C LYS A 322 -19.83 -0.85 24.40
N GLY A 323 -20.83 -1.22 23.62
CA GLY A 323 -21.93 -2.10 24.01
C GLY A 323 -21.45 -3.50 24.38
N LYS A 324 -22.30 -4.28 25.05
CA LYS A 324 -22.05 -5.69 25.32
C LYS A 324 -22.39 -6.51 24.08
N VAL A 325 -21.45 -7.32 23.62
CA VAL A 325 -21.65 -8.34 22.58
C VAL A 325 -21.85 -9.70 23.24
N ASP A 326 -22.86 -10.42 22.76
CA ASP A 326 -23.11 -11.82 23.08
C ASP A 326 -22.41 -12.70 22.03
N PHE A 327 -21.20 -13.17 22.34
CA PHE A 327 -20.39 -13.97 21.41
C PHE A 327 -20.91 -15.41 21.24
N SER A 328 -21.85 -15.88 22.06
CA SER A 328 -22.40 -17.23 21.87
C SER A 328 -23.27 -17.35 20.62
N ILE A 329 -23.61 -16.24 19.96
CA ILE A 329 -24.34 -16.28 18.68
C ILE A 329 -23.54 -17.04 17.61
N PHE A 330 -22.20 -16.93 17.61
CA PHE A 330 -21.34 -17.56 16.62
C PHE A 330 -21.28 -19.10 16.75
N LEU A 331 -21.66 -19.65 17.90
CA LEU A 331 -21.75 -21.10 18.12
C LEU A 331 -22.74 -21.81 17.18
N HIS A 332 -23.74 -21.08 16.69
CA HIS A 332 -24.76 -21.63 15.78
C HIS A 332 -24.25 -21.78 14.34
N LEU A 333 -23.03 -21.28 14.07
CA LEU A 333 -22.41 -21.29 12.74
C LEU A 333 -21.38 -22.43 12.66
N GLU A 334 -21.86 -23.66 12.77
CA GLU A 334 -21.02 -24.87 12.86
C GLU A 334 -20.14 -25.11 11.62
N SER A 335 -20.49 -24.48 10.48
CA SER A 335 -19.74 -24.57 9.22
C SER A 335 -18.54 -23.62 9.14
N LEU A 336 -18.33 -22.73 10.13
CA LEU A 336 -17.26 -21.73 10.09
C LEU A 336 -15.88 -22.36 9.98
N THR A 337 -15.14 -21.93 8.95
CA THR A 337 -13.71 -22.19 8.76
C THR A 337 -12.89 -20.92 8.97
N PHE A 338 -13.49 -19.75 8.71
CA PHE A 338 -12.87 -18.44 8.87
C PHE A 338 -13.76 -17.50 9.70
N LEU A 339 -13.19 -16.93 10.75
CA LEU A 339 -13.85 -15.94 11.58
C LEU A 339 -12.90 -14.78 11.93
N ASP A 340 -13.22 -13.57 11.45
CA ASP A 340 -12.56 -12.32 11.82
C ASP A 340 -13.52 -11.44 12.63
N LEU A 341 -13.17 -11.21 13.89
CA LEU A 341 -13.86 -10.32 14.82
C LEU A 341 -12.92 -9.22 15.33
N SER A 342 -11.82 -8.95 14.61
CA SER A 342 -10.79 -8.02 15.04
C SER A 342 -11.33 -6.60 15.25
N TYR A 343 -10.83 -5.94 16.29
CA TYR A 343 -11.11 -4.55 16.64
C TYR A 343 -12.59 -4.19 16.78
N ILE A 344 -13.46 -5.15 17.10
CA ILE A 344 -14.85 -4.85 17.49
C ILE A 344 -14.83 -4.01 18.75
N ASN A 345 -15.41 -2.80 18.68
CA ASN A 345 -15.39 -1.83 19.77
C ASN A 345 -16.39 -2.18 20.88
N THR A 346 -16.11 -3.23 21.66
CA THR A 346 -16.97 -3.77 22.72
C THR A 346 -16.32 -3.67 24.11
N ARG A 347 -17.14 -3.63 25.18
CA ARG A 347 -16.68 -3.85 26.57
C ARG A 347 -16.69 -5.32 26.98
N SER A 348 -17.29 -6.19 26.17
CA SER A 348 -17.37 -7.62 26.46
C SER A 348 -15.97 -8.22 26.47
N ARG A 349 -15.73 -9.09 27.46
CA ARG A 349 -14.55 -9.95 27.48
C ARG A 349 -14.91 -11.29 26.86
N VAL A 350 -14.12 -11.77 25.92
CA VAL A 350 -14.38 -13.05 25.23
C VAL A 350 -13.64 -14.17 25.95
N ASP A 351 -14.37 -15.20 26.37
CA ASP A 351 -13.74 -16.46 26.81
C ASP A 351 -13.44 -17.30 25.58
N LEU A 352 -12.16 -17.59 25.35
CA LEU A 352 -11.72 -18.30 24.14
C LEU A 352 -12.28 -19.73 24.07
N SER A 353 -12.70 -20.31 25.20
CA SER A 353 -13.38 -21.61 25.20
C SER A 353 -14.71 -21.61 24.45
N LEU A 354 -15.29 -20.45 24.16
CA LEU A 354 -16.50 -20.35 23.35
C LEU A 354 -16.28 -20.92 21.93
N PHE A 355 -15.07 -20.91 21.40
CA PHE A 355 -14.81 -21.40 20.04
C PHE A 355 -14.38 -22.87 20.01
N SER A 356 -14.34 -23.56 21.16
CA SER A 356 -13.92 -24.97 21.26
C SER A 356 -14.80 -25.94 20.45
N ASP A 357 -16.09 -25.60 20.28
CA ASP A 357 -17.07 -26.45 19.62
C ASP A 357 -17.10 -26.27 18.09
N LEU A 358 -16.42 -25.24 17.55
CA LEU A 358 -16.34 -24.97 16.11
C LEU A 358 -15.25 -25.83 15.46
N MET A 359 -15.55 -27.12 15.24
CA MET A 359 -14.57 -28.13 14.82
C MET A 359 -13.88 -27.85 13.48
N SER A 360 -14.52 -27.07 12.60
CA SER A 360 -14.01 -26.73 11.26
C SER A 360 -13.16 -25.46 11.23
N LEU A 361 -13.07 -24.73 12.36
CA LEU A 361 -12.43 -23.42 12.40
C LEU A 361 -10.91 -23.54 12.19
N GLY A 362 -10.42 -22.95 11.10
CA GLY A 362 -9.00 -22.92 10.74
C GLY A 362 -8.37 -21.54 10.90
N TYR A 363 -9.14 -20.47 10.68
CA TYR A 363 -8.72 -19.08 10.85
C TYR A 363 -9.54 -18.39 11.94
N LEU A 364 -8.85 -17.78 12.90
CA LEU A 364 -9.48 -17.00 13.97
C LEU A 364 -8.68 -15.72 14.25
N ASP A 365 -9.32 -14.58 14.01
CA ASP A 365 -8.83 -13.26 14.42
C ASP A 365 -9.71 -12.64 15.50
N LEU A 366 -9.12 -12.38 16.65
CA LEU A 366 -9.75 -11.70 17.79
C LEU A 366 -8.98 -10.45 18.22
N SER A 367 -8.10 -9.94 17.36
CA SER A 367 -7.18 -8.86 17.69
C SER A 367 -7.93 -7.64 18.21
N GLY A 368 -7.38 -6.92 19.17
CA GLY A 368 -8.02 -5.73 19.76
C GLY A 368 -9.22 -6.01 20.69
N ILE A 369 -9.60 -7.27 20.91
CA ILE A 369 -10.65 -7.64 21.88
C ILE A 369 -10.00 -8.12 23.19
N ASN A 370 -10.56 -7.72 24.34
CA ASN A 370 -10.11 -8.21 25.62
C ASN A 370 -10.44 -9.70 25.81
N LEU A 371 -9.43 -10.54 25.98
CA LEU A 371 -9.60 -11.99 26.09
C LEU A 371 -9.51 -12.51 27.52
N LYS A 372 -10.22 -13.61 27.77
CA LYS A 372 -10.03 -14.50 28.90
C LYS A 372 -9.59 -15.85 28.36
N ILE A 373 -8.39 -16.27 28.72
CA ILE A 373 -7.84 -17.56 28.33
C ILE A 373 -7.77 -18.42 29.59
N SER A 374 -8.59 -19.48 29.65
CA SER A 374 -8.53 -20.43 30.75
C SER A 374 -7.22 -21.22 30.72
N PRO A 375 -6.56 -21.47 31.87
CA PRO A 375 -5.39 -22.34 31.93
C PRO A 375 -5.66 -23.80 31.48
N THR A 376 -6.92 -24.23 31.55
CA THR A 376 -7.37 -25.57 31.15
C THR A 376 -7.98 -25.59 29.75
N LEU A 377 -7.82 -24.52 28.97
CA LEU A 377 -8.37 -24.43 27.62
C LEU A 377 -7.75 -25.49 26.71
N HIS A 378 -8.62 -26.17 25.98
CA HIS A 378 -8.26 -27.03 24.86
C HIS A 378 -9.19 -26.70 23.69
N LEU A 379 -8.60 -26.28 22.57
CA LEU A 379 -9.31 -26.14 21.30
C LEU A 379 -9.13 -27.44 20.52
N LEU A 380 -10.24 -28.05 20.11
CA LEU A 380 -10.23 -29.28 19.30
C LEU A 380 -10.11 -28.98 17.81
N SER A 381 -10.46 -27.76 17.40
CA SER A 381 -10.32 -27.29 16.04
C SER A 381 -8.85 -27.23 15.60
N PRO A 382 -8.54 -27.57 14.34
CA PRO A 382 -7.19 -27.56 13.80
C PRO A 382 -6.81 -26.14 13.36
N ILE A 383 -6.68 -25.20 14.30
CA ILE A 383 -6.38 -23.80 13.99
C ILE A 383 -5.06 -23.71 13.22
N GLU A 384 -5.12 -23.16 12.01
CA GLU A 384 -4.00 -22.91 11.12
C GLU A 384 -3.45 -21.50 11.32
N ILE A 385 -4.34 -20.51 11.45
CA ILE A 385 -3.99 -19.10 11.60
C ILE A 385 -4.70 -18.55 12.83
N LEU A 386 -3.91 -18.00 13.76
CA LEU A 386 -4.40 -17.42 14.98
C LEU A 386 -3.78 -16.04 15.21
N THR A 387 -4.63 -15.03 15.29
CA THR A 387 -4.26 -13.63 15.55
C THR A 387 -4.97 -13.14 16.79
N LEU A 388 -4.18 -12.89 17.84
CA LEU A 388 -4.60 -12.39 19.15
C LEU A 388 -3.81 -11.13 19.52
N SER A 389 -3.54 -10.27 18.54
CA SER A 389 -2.78 -9.03 18.77
C SER A 389 -3.60 -8.05 19.60
N SER A 390 -2.98 -7.26 20.49
CA SER A 390 -3.69 -6.23 21.26
C SER A 390 -4.86 -6.75 22.12
N CYS A 391 -4.76 -7.99 22.61
CA CYS A 391 -5.83 -8.69 23.34
C CYS A 391 -5.74 -8.62 24.87
N ASN A 392 -4.78 -7.85 25.39
CA ASN A 392 -4.48 -7.70 26.81
C ASN A 392 -4.10 -9.02 27.52
N ILE A 393 -3.40 -9.90 26.80
CA ILE A 393 -2.93 -11.20 27.31
C ILE A 393 -1.69 -10.99 28.20
N ALA A 394 -1.69 -11.55 29.40
CA ALA A 394 -0.59 -11.40 30.36
C ALA A 394 0.34 -12.62 30.46
N GLU A 395 -0.13 -13.81 30.07
CA GLU A 395 0.62 -15.06 30.13
C GLU A 395 0.65 -15.75 28.77
N PHE A 396 1.72 -16.48 28.48
CA PHE A 396 1.85 -17.20 27.21
C PHE A 396 0.74 -18.27 27.08
N PRO A 397 -0.06 -18.27 25.98
CA PRO A 397 -1.18 -19.19 25.85
C PRO A 397 -0.76 -20.66 25.72
N LYS A 398 -0.91 -21.44 26.81
CA LYS A 398 -0.45 -22.84 26.88
C LYS A 398 -1.24 -23.82 26.00
N PHE A 399 -2.49 -23.50 25.66
CA PHE A 399 -3.32 -24.34 24.82
C PHE A 399 -2.74 -24.53 23.41
N LEU A 400 -1.90 -23.59 22.93
CA LEU A 400 -1.23 -23.67 21.63
C LEU A 400 -0.35 -24.91 21.49
N LYS A 401 0.07 -25.52 22.61
CA LYS A 401 0.87 -26.75 22.61
C LYS A 401 0.18 -27.92 21.88
N THR A 402 -1.14 -27.93 21.82
CA THR A 402 -1.91 -28.98 21.12
C THR A 402 -2.28 -28.61 19.68
N GLN A 403 -1.97 -27.39 19.22
CA GLN A 403 -2.32 -26.88 17.90
C GLN A 403 -1.25 -27.26 16.87
N THR A 404 -1.26 -28.52 16.42
CA THR A 404 -0.24 -29.03 15.48
C THR A 404 -0.40 -28.51 14.05
N SER A 405 -1.58 -27.99 13.71
CA SER A 405 -1.87 -27.40 12.39
C SER A 405 -1.44 -25.93 12.27
N LEU A 406 -1.08 -25.29 13.39
CA LEU A 406 -0.77 -23.87 13.47
C LEU A 406 0.43 -23.52 12.57
N SER A 407 0.19 -22.70 11.55
CA SER A 407 1.20 -22.22 10.60
C SER A 407 1.55 -20.75 10.84
N TYR A 408 0.59 -19.95 11.32
CA TYR A 408 0.72 -18.54 11.60
C TYR A 408 0.22 -18.19 13.00
N LEU A 409 1.06 -17.51 13.77
CA LEU A 409 0.73 -17.02 15.12
C LEU A 409 1.10 -15.55 15.25
N ASP A 410 0.12 -14.72 15.58
CA ASP A 410 0.33 -13.35 16.05
C ASP A 410 -0.24 -13.18 17.46
N ILE A 411 0.64 -12.90 18.42
CA ILE A 411 0.28 -12.53 19.81
C ILE A 411 0.95 -11.21 20.19
N SER A 412 1.21 -10.35 19.19
CA SER A 412 1.86 -9.06 19.37
C SER A 412 1.04 -8.08 20.19
N ALA A 413 1.67 -6.99 20.64
CA ALA A 413 1.00 -5.88 21.34
C ALA A 413 0.20 -6.36 22.58
N ASN A 414 0.78 -7.27 23.35
CA ASN A 414 0.20 -7.80 24.58
C ASN A 414 1.10 -7.49 25.79
N GLN A 415 0.78 -8.04 26.95
CA GLN A 415 1.52 -7.84 28.20
C GLN A 415 2.24 -9.12 28.64
N ILE A 416 2.60 -9.99 27.69
CA ILE A 416 3.17 -11.29 27.99
C ILE A 416 4.60 -11.14 28.49
N LYS A 417 4.89 -11.75 29.65
CA LYS A 417 6.19 -11.68 30.33
C LYS A 417 6.93 -13.00 30.32
N GLY A 418 8.23 -12.94 30.61
CA GLY A 418 9.08 -14.10 30.81
C GLY A 418 9.74 -14.58 29.53
N GLN A 419 10.03 -15.88 29.44
CA GLN A 419 10.69 -16.47 28.27
C GLN A 419 9.68 -17.12 27.32
N VAL A 420 9.98 -17.09 26.03
CA VAL A 420 9.18 -17.78 25.00
C VAL A 420 9.36 -19.29 25.17
N PRO A 421 8.29 -20.07 25.36
CA PRO A 421 8.42 -21.49 25.69
C PRO A 421 9.06 -22.33 24.57
N LYS A 422 9.97 -23.24 24.95
CA LYS A 422 10.73 -24.05 23.97
C LYS A 422 9.89 -24.98 23.11
N TRP A 423 8.71 -25.36 23.61
CA TRP A 423 7.83 -26.29 22.91
C TRP A 423 7.16 -25.66 21.68
N LEU A 424 7.07 -24.32 21.62
CA LEU A 424 6.48 -23.61 20.49
C LEU A 424 7.20 -23.97 19.18
N TRP A 425 8.52 -24.01 19.23
CA TRP A 425 9.41 -24.29 18.10
C TRP A 425 9.40 -25.76 17.65
N ARG A 426 8.66 -26.62 18.36
CA ARG A 426 8.45 -28.03 17.99
C ARG A 426 7.13 -28.26 17.25
N LEU A 427 6.31 -27.21 17.07
CA LEU A 427 5.10 -27.31 16.27
C LEU A 427 5.51 -27.53 14.79
N PRO A 428 4.99 -28.58 14.13
CA PRO A 428 5.54 -29.06 12.87
C PRO A 428 5.29 -28.10 11.69
N LEU A 429 4.13 -27.43 11.68
CA LEU A 429 3.71 -26.57 10.58
C LEU A 429 3.96 -25.08 10.84
N LEU A 430 4.49 -24.70 12.00
CA LEU A 430 4.69 -23.30 12.35
C LEU A 430 5.72 -22.65 11.42
N ARG A 431 5.35 -21.55 10.76
CA ARG A 431 6.19 -20.81 9.80
C ARG A 431 6.30 -19.32 10.10
N TYR A 432 5.24 -18.71 10.64
CA TYR A 432 5.16 -17.28 10.90
C TYR A 432 4.85 -17.04 12.37
N VAL A 433 5.70 -16.29 13.04
CA VAL A 433 5.56 -15.96 14.46
C VAL A 433 5.80 -14.48 14.67
N ASN A 434 4.75 -13.77 15.11
CA ASN A 434 4.82 -12.40 15.58
C ASN A 434 4.54 -12.35 17.08
N ILE A 435 5.57 -12.03 17.86
CA ILE A 435 5.50 -11.86 19.31
C ILE A 435 5.98 -10.46 19.73
N SER A 436 5.97 -9.51 18.79
CA SER A 436 6.43 -8.15 19.01
C SER A 436 5.60 -7.40 20.05
N GLN A 437 6.12 -6.28 20.55
CA GLN A 437 5.40 -5.39 21.49
C GLN A 437 4.85 -6.14 22.71
N ASN A 438 5.74 -6.84 23.42
CA ASN A 438 5.44 -7.58 24.64
C ASN A 438 6.52 -7.28 25.69
N SER A 439 6.69 -8.14 26.69
CA SER A 439 7.74 -8.04 27.72
C SER A 439 8.54 -9.34 27.84
N PHE A 440 8.81 -9.99 26.70
CA PHE A 440 9.65 -11.19 26.67
C PHE A 440 11.12 -10.83 26.96
N THR A 441 11.80 -11.69 27.71
CA THR A 441 13.21 -11.49 28.12
C THR A 441 14.18 -12.43 27.39
N GLY A 442 13.68 -13.45 26.69
CA GLY A 442 14.51 -14.50 26.10
C GLY A 442 13.70 -15.70 25.60
N PHE A 443 14.39 -16.72 25.11
CA PHE A 443 13.82 -18.02 24.77
C PHE A 443 14.12 -19.03 25.88
N GLU A 444 13.18 -19.92 26.20
CA GLU A 444 13.43 -21.00 27.15
C GLU A 444 14.44 -22.01 26.53
N GLY A 445 15.54 -22.28 27.23
CA GLY A 445 16.56 -23.23 26.78
C GLY A 445 17.85 -22.56 26.30
N SER A 446 18.58 -23.24 25.42
CA SER A 446 19.83 -22.76 24.83
C SER A 446 19.59 -21.90 23.58
N ALA A 447 20.61 -21.18 23.13
CA ALA A 447 20.51 -20.27 21.97
C ALA A 447 20.10 -20.96 20.66
N ASP A 448 20.29 -22.28 20.54
CA ASP A 448 19.91 -23.11 19.39
C ASP A 448 18.46 -23.63 19.42
N VAL A 449 17.66 -23.26 20.43
CA VAL A 449 16.30 -23.81 20.62
C VAL A 449 15.39 -23.64 19.40
N ILE A 450 15.54 -22.55 18.65
CA ILE A 450 14.76 -22.27 17.44
C ILE A 450 15.39 -22.86 16.18
N GLN A 451 16.68 -23.23 16.21
CA GLN A 451 17.48 -23.51 15.01
C GLN A 451 16.96 -24.70 14.18
N ARG A 452 16.28 -25.65 14.83
CA ARG A 452 15.71 -26.85 14.19
C ARG A 452 14.30 -26.66 13.64
N SER A 453 13.69 -25.50 13.86
CA SER A 453 12.38 -25.18 13.31
C SER A 453 12.48 -24.78 11.83
N GLU A 454 11.34 -24.69 11.15
CA GLU A 454 11.25 -24.24 9.75
C GLU A 454 10.62 -22.83 9.65
N ILE A 455 10.86 -21.99 10.66
CA ILE A 455 10.35 -20.62 10.71
C ILE A 455 10.88 -19.82 9.50
N LEU A 456 9.96 -19.11 8.84
CA LEU A 456 10.21 -18.25 7.70
C LEU A 456 10.23 -16.78 8.13
N LEU A 457 9.31 -16.39 9.00
CA LEU A 457 9.21 -15.04 9.56
C LEU A 457 9.18 -15.12 11.09
N LEU A 458 10.08 -14.36 11.71
CA LEU A 458 10.13 -14.18 13.15
C LEU A 458 10.23 -12.69 13.48
N ASP A 459 9.18 -12.15 14.08
CA ASP A 459 9.16 -10.81 14.65
C ASP A 459 9.14 -10.88 16.18
N ILE A 460 10.24 -10.43 16.79
CA ILE A 460 10.44 -10.32 18.24
C ILE A 460 10.63 -8.87 18.68
N SER A 461 10.32 -7.91 17.81
CA SER A 461 10.63 -6.51 18.04
C SER A 461 9.90 -5.92 19.24
N SER A 462 10.42 -4.83 19.80
CA SER A 462 9.80 -4.11 20.93
C SER A 462 9.52 -5.03 22.13
N ASN A 463 10.58 -5.63 22.66
CA ASN A 463 10.58 -6.52 23.81
C ASN A 463 11.79 -6.19 24.71
N THR A 464 12.11 -7.08 25.65
CA THR A 464 13.28 -6.96 26.53
C THR A 464 14.26 -8.12 26.33
N PHE A 465 14.38 -8.66 25.11
CA PHE A 465 15.32 -9.74 24.83
C PHE A 465 16.75 -9.29 25.08
N GLN A 466 17.51 -10.15 25.76
CA GLN A 466 18.92 -9.96 26.08
C GLN A 466 19.75 -11.08 25.46
N ASP A 467 21.06 -11.03 25.67
CA ASP A 467 22.00 -12.07 25.25
C ASP A 467 21.72 -13.43 25.92
N PRO A 468 22.03 -14.55 25.22
CA PRO A 468 22.63 -14.61 23.89
C PRO A 468 21.62 -14.38 22.76
N PHE A 469 22.08 -13.73 21.68
CA PHE A 469 21.33 -13.65 20.42
C PHE A 469 20.98 -15.06 19.89
N PRO A 470 19.74 -15.30 19.43
CA PRO A 470 19.30 -16.63 19.05
C PRO A 470 19.95 -17.13 17.76
N LEU A 471 20.22 -18.45 17.69
CA LEU A 471 20.66 -19.10 16.46
C LEU A 471 19.46 -19.38 15.56
N LEU A 472 19.25 -18.50 14.59
CA LEU A 472 18.13 -18.57 13.65
C LEU A 472 18.19 -19.82 12.76
N PRO A 473 17.04 -20.41 12.39
CA PRO A 473 16.98 -21.50 11.43
C PRO A 473 17.37 -21.06 10.01
N ASN A 474 17.97 -21.95 9.23
CA ASN A 474 18.39 -21.68 7.85
C ASN A 474 17.24 -21.30 6.90
N SER A 475 15.99 -21.65 7.26
CA SER A 475 14.78 -21.28 6.52
C SER A 475 14.37 -19.81 6.69
N THR A 476 14.94 -19.10 7.67
CA THR A 476 14.56 -17.71 7.99
C THR A 476 14.72 -16.82 6.77
N LYS A 477 13.63 -16.17 6.38
CA LYS A 477 13.59 -15.15 5.32
C LYS A 477 13.45 -13.75 5.89
N PHE A 478 12.64 -13.60 6.93
CA PHE A 478 12.34 -12.31 7.56
C PHE A 478 12.67 -12.41 9.06
N PHE A 479 13.63 -11.61 9.51
CA PHE A 479 13.93 -11.48 10.93
C PHE A 479 13.84 -10.03 11.37
N VAL A 480 12.94 -9.78 12.33
CA VAL A 480 12.70 -8.46 12.92
C VAL A 480 12.97 -8.55 14.41
N GLY A 481 14.12 -8.03 14.83
CA GLY A 481 14.62 -8.04 16.21
C GLY A 481 14.84 -6.65 16.79
N SER A 482 14.21 -5.62 16.23
CA SER A 482 14.42 -4.23 16.64
C SER A 482 13.90 -3.93 18.05
N ASN A 483 14.37 -2.84 18.65
CA ASN A 483 13.90 -2.32 19.93
C ASN A 483 13.95 -3.39 21.04
N ASN A 484 15.16 -3.86 21.32
CA ASN A 484 15.49 -4.87 22.32
C ASN A 484 16.79 -4.49 23.04
N GLN A 485 17.37 -5.39 23.84
CA GLN A 485 18.60 -5.16 24.61
C GLN A 485 19.75 -6.07 24.16
N PHE A 486 19.77 -6.51 22.89
CA PHE A 486 20.87 -7.34 22.38
C PHE A 486 22.16 -6.53 22.33
N SER A 487 23.29 -7.14 22.72
CA SER A 487 24.57 -6.45 22.81
C SER A 487 25.73 -7.25 22.21
N GLY A 488 26.93 -6.67 22.21
CA GLY A 488 28.10 -7.28 21.57
C GLY A 488 28.10 -7.15 20.05
N GLU A 489 28.94 -7.93 19.37
CA GLU A 489 29.01 -7.90 17.91
C GLU A 489 27.83 -8.63 17.26
N ILE A 490 27.40 -8.16 16.08
CA ILE A 490 26.40 -8.88 15.26
C ILE A 490 26.92 -10.31 14.96
N PRO A 491 26.19 -11.38 15.34
CA PRO A 491 26.69 -12.73 15.20
C PRO A 491 26.95 -13.17 13.76
N LYS A 492 28.16 -13.68 13.48
CA LYS A 492 28.54 -14.23 12.17
C LYS A 492 27.72 -15.45 11.74
N THR A 493 26.97 -16.06 12.65
CA THR A 493 26.04 -17.17 12.35
C THR A 493 24.90 -16.72 11.44
N ILE A 494 24.51 -15.45 11.48
CA ILE A 494 23.52 -14.86 10.56
C ILE A 494 23.97 -15.09 9.11
N CYS A 495 25.27 -15.00 8.82
CA CYS A 495 25.84 -15.19 7.47
C CYS A 495 25.64 -16.59 6.86
N LYS A 496 25.05 -17.54 7.59
CA LYS A 496 24.65 -18.85 7.08
C LYS A 496 23.22 -18.88 6.51
N LEU A 497 22.44 -17.82 6.72
CA LEU A 497 21.04 -17.72 6.32
C LEU A 497 20.89 -17.36 4.83
N ALA A 498 21.16 -18.32 3.95
CA ALA A 498 21.17 -18.11 2.50
C ALA A 498 19.82 -17.69 1.87
N SER A 499 18.74 -17.63 2.65
CA SER A 499 17.40 -17.20 2.22
C SER A 499 16.95 -15.88 2.85
N LEU A 500 17.82 -15.22 3.62
CA LEU A 500 17.50 -13.99 4.33
C LEU A 500 17.24 -12.85 3.33
N ASP A 501 16.04 -12.30 3.39
CA ASP A 501 15.57 -11.17 2.59
C ASP A 501 15.48 -9.89 3.42
N THR A 502 15.01 -10.00 4.67
CA THR A 502 14.82 -8.87 5.57
C THR A 502 15.53 -9.11 6.90
N LEU A 503 16.41 -8.17 7.26
CA LEU A 503 17.12 -8.14 8.54
C LEU A 503 16.94 -6.77 9.20
N VAL A 504 16.20 -6.74 10.30
CA VAL A 504 15.95 -5.53 11.10
C VAL A 504 16.47 -5.74 12.52
N LEU A 505 17.55 -5.04 12.87
CA LEU A 505 18.21 -5.07 14.18
C LEU A 505 18.29 -3.66 14.82
N SER A 506 17.49 -2.72 14.33
CA SER A 506 17.48 -1.34 14.80
C SER A 506 17.19 -1.24 16.30
N ASP A 507 17.65 -0.17 16.94
CA ASP A 507 17.34 0.15 18.35
C ASP A 507 17.75 -0.98 19.30
N ASN A 508 19.04 -1.31 19.29
CA ASN A 508 19.67 -2.30 20.17
C ASN A 508 21.02 -1.76 20.68
N ASN A 509 21.79 -2.61 21.35
CA ASN A 509 23.10 -2.27 21.90
C ASN A 509 24.27 -2.95 21.14
N PHE A 510 24.07 -3.31 19.87
CA PHE A 510 25.12 -3.95 19.06
C PHE A 510 26.32 -3.02 18.86
N ASN A 511 27.53 -3.57 18.88
CA ASN A 511 28.78 -2.87 18.66
C ASN A 511 29.67 -3.60 17.64
N GLY A 512 30.93 -3.17 17.52
CA GLY A 512 31.86 -3.73 16.52
C GLY A 512 31.54 -3.22 15.11
N SER A 513 31.97 -3.95 14.08
CA SER A 513 31.77 -3.59 12.68
C SER A 513 30.60 -4.36 12.04
N ILE A 514 30.02 -3.80 10.98
CA ILE A 514 29.11 -4.54 10.09
C ILE A 514 29.85 -5.77 9.53
N PRO A 515 29.32 -7.00 9.68
CA PRO A 515 30.03 -8.20 9.24
C PRO A 515 30.23 -8.25 7.72
N ARG A 516 31.48 -8.37 7.27
CA ARG A 516 31.80 -8.53 5.83
C ARG A 516 31.09 -9.71 5.17
N CYS A 517 30.77 -10.75 5.94
CA CYS A 517 30.07 -11.93 5.43
C CYS A 517 28.62 -11.66 5.02
N PHE A 518 28.10 -10.44 5.20
CA PHE A 518 26.84 -10.02 4.59
C PHE A 518 26.91 -10.02 3.06
N GLU A 519 28.11 -10.08 2.45
CA GLU A 519 28.31 -10.41 1.03
C GLU A 519 27.55 -11.68 0.60
N ASN A 520 27.40 -12.66 1.50
CA ASN A 520 26.64 -13.89 1.24
C ASN A 520 25.16 -13.64 0.90
N PHE A 521 24.61 -12.47 1.26
CA PHE A 521 23.22 -12.11 0.98
C PHE A 521 23.06 -11.15 -0.19
N SER A 522 24.15 -10.78 -0.87
CA SER A 522 24.18 -9.74 -1.92
C SER A 522 23.14 -9.92 -3.03
N THR A 523 22.65 -11.14 -3.27
CA THR A 523 21.66 -11.45 -4.31
C THR A 523 20.22 -11.57 -3.79
N LYS A 524 19.97 -11.41 -2.48
CA LYS A 524 18.66 -11.66 -1.87
C LYS A 524 18.22 -10.63 -0.84
N LEU A 525 19.15 -10.03 -0.10
CA LEU A 525 18.79 -9.11 0.96
C LEU A 525 18.18 -7.84 0.37
N SER A 526 16.92 -7.62 0.69
CA SER A 526 16.11 -6.49 0.24
C SER A 526 16.07 -5.38 1.30
N VAL A 527 16.05 -5.75 2.59
CA VAL A 527 15.96 -4.80 3.71
C VAL A 527 17.09 -5.06 4.72
N MET A 528 17.89 -4.03 4.98
CA MET A 528 18.93 -4.04 6.03
C MET A 528 18.79 -2.81 6.92
N HIS A 529 18.26 -2.99 8.13
CA HIS A 529 18.10 -1.92 9.11
C HIS A 529 18.89 -2.22 10.37
N LEU A 530 19.87 -1.37 10.66
CA LEU A 530 20.80 -1.46 11.80
C LEU A 530 20.83 -0.13 12.58
N ARG A 531 19.77 0.68 12.46
CA ARG A 531 19.67 2.02 13.04
C ARG A 531 19.85 2.01 14.56
N ASN A 532 20.33 3.10 15.15
CA ASN A 532 20.41 3.30 16.60
C ASN A 532 21.07 2.13 17.34
N ASN A 533 22.35 1.92 17.03
CA ASN A 533 23.21 0.95 17.69
C ASN A 533 24.55 1.64 18.03
N SER A 534 25.59 0.86 18.36
CA SER A 534 26.96 1.33 18.57
C SER A 534 27.94 0.76 17.54
N LEU A 535 27.47 0.48 16.32
CA LEU A 535 28.30 -0.05 15.23
C LEU A 535 29.35 0.98 14.79
N SER A 536 30.54 0.53 14.44
CA SER A 536 31.72 1.36 14.15
C SER A 536 32.55 0.81 13.00
N GLY A 537 33.58 1.55 12.59
CA GLY A 537 34.41 1.20 11.43
C GLY A 537 33.82 1.72 10.12
N THR A 538 34.25 1.15 8.99
CA THR A 538 33.78 1.53 7.65
C THR A 538 32.66 0.61 7.17
N PHE A 539 31.77 1.12 6.32
CA PHE A 539 30.78 0.28 5.65
C PHE A 539 31.49 -0.65 4.64
N PRO A 540 31.34 -1.99 4.72
CA PRO A 540 31.99 -2.89 3.77
C PRO A 540 31.34 -2.84 2.38
N GLU A 541 32.14 -2.61 1.33
CA GLU A 541 31.68 -2.56 -0.07
C GLU A 541 30.98 -3.85 -0.50
N GLU A 542 31.50 -5.00 -0.03
CA GLU A 542 31.03 -6.34 -0.39
C GLU A 542 29.67 -6.69 0.26
N SER A 543 29.29 -5.98 1.32
CA SER A 543 28.04 -6.25 2.06
C SER A 543 26.80 -5.63 1.43
N ILE A 544 26.95 -4.93 0.29
CA ILE A 544 25.86 -4.28 -0.44
C ILE A 544 25.53 -5.11 -1.68
N GLY A 545 24.26 -5.51 -1.76
CA GLY A 545 23.70 -6.29 -2.86
C GLY A 545 22.86 -5.46 -3.82
N ASP A 546 22.79 -5.85 -5.10
CA ASP A 546 21.96 -5.19 -6.12
C ASP A 546 20.44 -5.32 -5.87
N HIS A 547 20.05 -6.29 -5.02
CA HIS A 547 18.67 -6.54 -4.60
C HIS A 547 18.15 -5.59 -3.51
N LEU A 548 19.03 -4.78 -2.90
CA LEU A 548 18.68 -3.93 -1.77
C LEU A 548 17.65 -2.86 -2.16
N LYS A 549 16.53 -2.85 -1.44
CA LYS A 549 15.44 -1.85 -1.54
C LYS A 549 15.50 -0.80 -0.43
N SER A 550 15.89 -1.20 0.78
CA SER A 550 15.90 -0.32 1.95
C SER A 550 17.14 -0.53 2.82
N LEU A 551 17.88 0.56 3.05
CA LEU A 551 19.09 0.58 3.89
C LEU A 551 18.97 1.67 4.96
N ASP A 552 19.04 1.25 6.23
CA ASP A 552 19.09 2.16 7.36
C ASP A 552 20.23 1.79 8.31
N VAL A 553 21.23 2.66 8.43
CA VAL A 553 22.33 2.52 9.39
C VAL A 553 22.49 3.78 10.24
N GLY A 554 21.43 4.58 10.35
CA GLY A 554 21.44 5.83 11.10
C GLY A 554 21.76 5.65 12.59
N GLY A 555 22.26 6.68 13.27
CA GLY A 555 22.49 6.65 14.71
C GLY A 555 23.55 5.62 15.14
N ASN A 556 24.69 5.59 14.46
CA ASN A 556 25.81 4.70 14.75
C ASN A 556 27.14 5.50 14.82
N ARG A 557 28.27 4.80 14.81
CA ARG A 557 29.64 5.35 14.81
C ARG A 557 30.39 4.97 13.53
N LEU A 558 29.69 4.82 12.41
CA LEU A 558 30.28 4.48 11.12
C LEU A 558 31.08 5.66 10.57
N SER A 559 32.20 5.36 9.91
CA SER A 559 33.16 6.34 9.40
C SER A 559 33.64 5.99 7.99
N GLY A 560 34.43 6.86 7.37
CA GLY A 560 34.89 6.67 5.99
C GLY A 560 33.88 7.23 4.97
N VAL A 561 33.83 6.61 3.78
CA VAL A 561 32.99 7.04 2.65
C VAL A 561 31.78 6.13 2.47
N LEU A 562 30.78 6.57 1.71
CA LEU A 562 29.68 5.70 1.33
C LEU A 562 30.18 4.61 0.35
N PRO A 563 29.72 3.36 0.48
CA PRO A 563 30.14 2.28 -0.39
C PRO A 563 29.66 2.53 -1.83
N LYS A 564 30.58 2.50 -2.79
CA LYS A 564 30.27 2.75 -4.21
C LYS A 564 29.40 1.67 -4.82
N SER A 565 29.41 0.45 -4.27
CA SER A 565 28.54 -0.65 -4.68
C SER A 565 27.05 -0.32 -4.62
N LEU A 566 26.63 0.68 -3.84
CA LEU A 566 25.26 1.22 -3.83
C LEU A 566 24.77 1.69 -5.20
N ILE A 567 25.67 2.03 -6.13
CA ILE A 567 25.33 2.37 -7.52
C ILE A 567 24.61 1.22 -8.25
N ASN A 568 24.84 -0.03 -7.82
CA ASN A 568 24.24 -1.21 -8.43
C ASN A 568 22.84 -1.51 -7.86
N CYS A 569 22.45 -0.88 -6.75
CA CYS A 569 21.16 -1.10 -6.09
C CYS A 569 20.03 -0.35 -6.80
N THR A 570 19.74 -0.69 -8.06
CA THR A 570 18.73 0.01 -8.88
C THR A 570 17.30 -0.04 -8.31
N ARG A 571 17.05 -0.95 -7.37
CA ARG A 571 15.79 -1.09 -6.61
C ARG A 571 15.76 -0.27 -5.33
N LEU A 572 16.82 0.47 -4.98
CA LEU A 572 16.90 1.21 -3.73
C LEU A 572 15.87 2.34 -3.70
N GLU A 573 15.01 2.31 -2.69
CA GLU A 573 13.95 3.29 -2.44
C GLU A 573 14.25 4.12 -1.20
N PHE A 574 14.98 3.55 -0.23
CA PHE A 574 15.22 4.16 1.07
C PHE A 574 16.70 4.06 1.46
N LEU A 575 17.34 5.21 1.68
CA LEU A 575 18.71 5.32 2.16
C LEU A 575 18.80 6.28 3.34
N ASN A 576 19.09 5.75 4.53
CA ASN A 576 19.29 6.52 5.75
C ASN A 576 20.64 6.18 6.39
N VAL A 577 21.51 7.19 6.51
CA VAL A 577 22.83 7.09 7.16
C VAL A 577 23.03 8.18 8.22
N GLU A 578 21.93 8.74 8.74
CA GLU A 578 21.96 9.87 9.67
C GLU A 578 22.84 9.65 10.90
N ASN A 579 23.30 10.72 11.55
CA ASN A 579 23.96 10.65 12.86
C ASN A 579 25.10 9.62 12.90
N ASN A 580 26.08 9.78 12.01
CA ASN A 580 27.30 8.96 11.92
C ASN A 580 28.54 9.88 11.79
N MET A 581 29.71 9.30 11.51
CA MET A 581 30.99 10.00 11.27
C MET A 581 31.44 9.85 9.81
N ILE A 582 30.51 9.78 8.85
CA ILE A 582 30.82 9.57 7.44
C ILE A 582 31.41 10.86 6.85
N HIS A 583 32.61 10.74 6.32
CA HIS A 583 33.37 11.81 5.70
C HIS A 583 33.52 11.53 4.20
N ASP A 584 32.64 12.12 3.40
CA ASP A 584 32.61 11.95 1.94
C ASP A 584 32.15 13.22 1.23
N THR A 585 32.33 13.27 -0.08
CA THR A 585 31.68 14.25 -0.95
C THR A 585 30.23 13.86 -1.24
N PHE A 586 29.43 14.77 -1.79
CA PHE A 586 28.07 14.43 -2.22
C PHE A 586 28.09 13.30 -3.27
N PRO A 587 27.40 12.17 -3.03
CA PRO A 587 27.46 11.00 -3.90
C PRO A 587 26.61 11.20 -5.17
N PHE A 588 27.18 11.89 -6.17
CA PHE A 588 26.48 12.20 -7.43
C PHE A 588 25.96 10.97 -8.21
N TRP A 589 26.51 9.79 -7.95
CA TRP A 589 26.05 8.53 -8.53
C TRP A 589 24.66 8.10 -8.04
N LEU A 590 24.16 8.63 -6.91
CA LEU A 590 22.79 8.36 -6.43
C LEU A 590 21.71 8.74 -7.46
N ARG A 591 22.00 9.65 -8.39
CA ARG A 591 21.07 10.02 -9.48
C ARG A 591 20.69 8.86 -10.40
N LEU A 592 21.50 7.81 -10.44
CA LEU A 592 21.22 6.61 -11.23
C LEU A 592 20.16 5.73 -10.57
N LEU A 593 19.88 5.95 -9.28
CA LEU A 593 18.88 5.24 -8.50
C LEU A 593 17.52 5.93 -8.66
N THR A 594 16.90 5.74 -9.83
CA THR A 594 15.64 6.42 -10.19
C THR A 594 14.45 6.03 -9.32
N ASN A 595 14.57 4.96 -8.54
CA ASN A 595 13.56 4.52 -7.58
C ASN A 595 13.69 5.17 -6.20
N LEU A 596 14.75 5.93 -5.93
CA LEU A 596 15.02 6.51 -4.62
C LEU A 596 13.90 7.48 -4.19
N GLN A 597 13.26 7.18 -3.06
CA GLN A 597 12.16 7.94 -2.47
C GLN A 597 12.61 8.72 -1.23
N VAL A 598 13.54 8.16 -0.45
CA VAL A 598 14.04 8.75 0.79
C VAL A 598 15.57 8.76 0.78
N LEU A 599 16.14 9.95 1.01
CA LEU A 599 17.58 10.15 1.16
C LEU A 599 17.86 11.00 2.42
N VAL A 600 18.49 10.37 3.41
CA VAL A 600 18.85 11.02 4.69
C VAL A 600 20.35 10.85 4.95
N LEU A 601 21.10 11.95 4.83
CA LEU A 601 22.54 12.04 5.08
C LEU A 601 22.88 12.87 6.33
N ARG A 602 21.86 13.28 7.09
CA ARG A 602 21.97 14.33 8.10
C ARG A 602 22.99 14.02 9.20
N SER A 603 23.57 15.07 9.81
CA SER A 603 24.46 14.95 10.98
C SER A 603 25.62 13.99 10.75
N ASN A 604 26.43 14.31 9.75
CA ASN A 604 27.63 13.58 9.36
C ASN A 604 28.75 14.58 9.06
N GLU A 605 29.81 14.11 8.43
CA GLU A 605 31.00 14.87 8.06
C GLU A 605 31.08 15.18 6.55
N PHE A 606 29.99 15.00 5.80
CA PHE A 606 29.97 15.22 4.35
C PHE A 606 30.34 16.65 3.96
N HIS A 607 31.02 16.81 2.83
CA HIS A 607 31.58 18.10 2.41
C HIS A 607 31.58 18.30 0.89
N GLY A 608 32.01 19.48 0.43
CA GLY A 608 32.09 19.82 -0.99
C GLY A 608 30.73 20.21 -1.60
N PRO A 609 30.67 20.46 -2.92
CA PRO A 609 29.46 20.91 -3.58
C PRO A 609 28.44 19.80 -3.80
N ILE A 610 27.15 20.15 -3.70
CA ILE A 610 26.01 19.26 -4.01
C ILE A 610 25.44 19.48 -5.43
N SER A 611 26.06 20.39 -6.19
CA SER A 611 25.75 20.71 -7.58
C SER A 611 27.01 20.57 -8.44
N SER A 612 26.86 20.14 -9.70
CA SER A 612 27.97 20.02 -10.64
C SER A 612 27.55 20.45 -12.05
N PRO A 613 28.31 21.33 -12.74
CA PRO A 613 27.99 21.75 -14.12
C PRO A 613 27.98 20.62 -15.14
N ALA A 614 28.71 19.53 -14.85
CA ALA A 614 28.78 18.35 -15.72
C ALA A 614 27.52 17.49 -15.67
N PHE A 615 26.63 17.70 -14.70
CA PHE A 615 25.53 16.79 -14.40
C PHE A 615 24.26 17.54 -13.97
N SER A 616 23.18 17.41 -14.76
CA SER A 616 21.83 17.71 -14.25
C SER A 616 21.44 16.61 -13.26
N LEU A 617 21.16 16.98 -12.00
CA LEU A 617 20.64 16.06 -10.98
C LEU A 617 19.12 16.04 -11.06
N SER A 618 18.55 14.85 -11.25
CA SER A 618 17.11 14.63 -11.27
C SER A 618 16.79 13.41 -10.41
N PHE A 619 15.84 13.58 -9.49
CA PHE A 619 15.38 12.53 -8.58
C PHE A 619 13.85 12.42 -8.71
N PRO A 620 13.34 11.68 -9.71
CA PRO A 620 11.94 11.74 -10.10
C PRO A 620 10.97 11.22 -9.04
N LYS A 621 11.41 10.27 -8.20
CA LYS A 621 10.59 9.63 -7.15
C LYS A 621 10.87 10.14 -5.72
N LEU A 622 11.83 11.05 -5.55
CA LEU A 622 12.28 11.47 -4.23
C LEU A 622 11.23 12.32 -3.53
N ARG A 623 10.96 11.99 -2.26
CA ARG A 623 9.96 12.61 -1.39
C ARG A 623 10.59 13.21 -0.14
N ILE A 624 11.60 12.56 0.42
CA ILE A 624 12.33 13.07 1.59
C ILE A 624 13.80 13.25 1.21
N PHE A 625 14.27 14.49 1.31
CA PHE A 625 15.66 14.86 1.13
C PHE A 625 16.16 15.62 2.36
N ASP A 626 16.95 14.95 3.20
CA ASP A 626 17.55 15.55 4.39
C ASP A 626 19.07 15.36 4.36
N ILE A 627 19.78 16.45 4.05
CA ILE A 627 21.25 16.52 4.07
C ILE A 627 21.76 17.46 5.17
N SER A 628 20.91 17.77 6.14
CA SER A 628 21.16 18.80 7.13
C SER A 628 22.34 18.49 8.06
N LYS A 629 22.89 19.51 8.71
CA LYS A 629 23.98 19.40 9.70
C LYS A 629 25.20 18.67 9.14
N ASN A 630 25.70 19.16 8.01
CA ASN A 630 26.91 18.67 7.35
C ASN A 630 27.83 19.86 7.03
N ARG A 631 28.83 19.65 6.16
CA ARG A 631 29.78 20.68 5.71
C ARG A 631 29.68 20.91 4.20
N PHE A 632 28.51 20.67 3.59
CA PHE A 632 28.30 20.91 2.16
C PHE A 632 28.46 22.39 1.81
N THR A 633 29.03 22.67 0.64
CA THR A 633 29.40 24.01 0.16
C THR A 633 28.84 24.27 -1.24
N GLY A 634 29.14 25.42 -1.84
CA GLY A 634 28.83 25.70 -3.24
C GLY A 634 27.46 26.34 -3.45
N VAL A 635 27.18 26.69 -4.70
CA VAL A 635 25.97 27.39 -5.13
C VAL A 635 25.01 26.41 -5.79
N LEU A 636 23.73 26.50 -5.43
CA LEU A 636 22.68 25.74 -6.10
C LEU A 636 22.24 26.47 -7.39
N PRO A 637 22.33 25.85 -8.58
CA PRO A 637 21.80 26.45 -9.80
C PRO A 637 20.30 26.73 -9.68
N SER A 638 19.79 27.75 -10.39
CA SER A 638 18.36 28.11 -10.34
C SER A 638 17.42 26.95 -10.69
N TYR A 639 17.89 26.02 -11.53
CA TYR A 639 17.15 24.83 -12.00
C TYR A 639 17.36 23.56 -11.16
N TYR A 640 18.03 23.64 -10.00
CA TYR A 640 18.47 22.45 -9.23
C TYR A 640 17.33 21.45 -8.92
N PHE A 641 16.12 21.93 -8.65
CA PHE A 641 14.97 21.09 -8.27
C PHE A 641 14.02 20.76 -9.44
N ALA A 642 14.33 21.16 -10.67
CA ALA A 642 13.41 21.06 -11.80
C ALA A 642 12.99 19.61 -12.17
N GLY A 643 13.79 18.60 -11.80
CA GLY A 643 13.55 17.18 -12.11
C GLY A 643 12.86 16.36 -11.01
N TRP A 644 12.34 17.00 -9.95
CA TRP A 644 11.84 16.32 -8.76
C TRP A 644 10.32 16.06 -8.85
N THR A 645 9.91 15.22 -9.79
CA THR A 645 8.51 15.05 -10.20
C THR A 645 7.57 14.62 -9.07
N ALA A 646 8.01 13.73 -8.18
CA ALA A 646 7.18 13.28 -7.05
C ALA A 646 6.86 14.38 -6.03
N MET A 647 7.60 15.49 -6.03
CA MET A 647 7.29 16.67 -5.21
C MET A 647 6.53 17.74 -5.99
N SER A 648 6.31 17.59 -7.31
CA SER A 648 5.62 18.58 -8.15
C SER A 648 4.21 18.18 -8.57
N LEU A 649 3.87 16.89 -8.53
CA LEU A 649 2.56 16.36 -8.93
C LEU A 649 1.99 15.44 -7.85
N VAL A 650 0.65 15.44 -7.72
CA VAL A 650 -0.08 14.42 -6.96
C VAL A 650 0.14 13.08 -7.65
N ILE A 651 0.94 12.22 -7.04
CA ILE A 651 1.04 10.81 -7.43
C ILE A 651 0.09 10.06 -6.52
N ASP A 652 -0.95 9.46 -7.10
CA ASP A 652 -1.82 8.51 -6.41
C ASP A 652 -0.93 7.39 -5.86
N ILE A 653 -0.85 7.32 -4.53
CA ILE A 653 -0.23 6.19 -3.87
C ILE A 653 -1.28 5.11 -3.92
N VAL A 654 -1.04 4.09 -4.75
CA VAL A 654 -1.68 2.79 -4.53
C VAL A 654 -1.12 2.33 -3.19
N ASP A 655 -1.87 2.56 -2.11
CA ASP A 655 -1.63 1.88 -0.85
C ASP A 655 -1.92 0.42 -1.15
N ILE A 656 -0.87 -0.30 -1.58
CA ILE A 656 -0.85 -1.75 -1.49
C ILE A 656 -0.82 -2.03 -0.01
N MET A 657 -1.99 -1.99 0.64
CA MET A 657 -2.18 -2.62 1.92
C MET A 657 -1.63 -4.03 1.74
N PRO A 658 -0.63 -4.46 2.53
CA PRO A 658 -0.17 -5.82 2.46
C PRO A 658 -1.42 -6.67 2.58
N SER A 659 -1.69 -7.52 1.59
CA SER A 659 -2.65 -8.59 1.79
C SER A 659 -2.26 -9.23 3.11
N ARG A 660 -3.20 -9.34 4.06
CA ARG A 660 -2.95 -9.94 5.39
C ARG A 660 -2.36 -11.36 5.30
N PHE A 661 -2.24 -11.90 4.08
CA PHE A 661 -1.86 -13.25 3.73
C PHE A 661 -0.56 -13.40 2.92
N GLU A 662 0.09 -12.34 2.45
CA GLU A 662 1.39 -12.50 1.78
C GLU A 662 2.46 -11.58 2.36
N GLY A 663 3.34 -12.16 3.18
CA GLY A 663 4.62 -11.56 3.59
C GLY A 663 5.61 -11.34 2.43
N ARG A 664 5.13 -11.02 1.21
CA ARG A 664 5.94 -10.78 0.02
C ARG A 664 6.31 -9.32 -0.21
N ASP A 665 5.54 -8.36 0.30
CA ASP A 665 5.80 -6.93 0.01
C ASP A 665 5.79 -6.06 1.28
N SER A 666 6.60 -6.46 2.27
CA SER A 666 6.72 -5.79 3.58
C SER A 666 7.80 -4.70 3.64
N GLY A 667 8.42 -4.35 2.52
CA GLY A 667 9.58 -3.43 2.48
C GLY A 667 9.33 -2.06 3.13
N ASN A 668 8.08 -1.58 3.11
CA ASN A 668 7.71 -0.29 3.71
C ASN A 668 7.32 -0.38 5.19
N LEU A 669 7.00 -1.56 5.72
CA LEU A 669 6.42 -1.72 7.06
C LEU A 669 7.39 -1.32 8.19
N TYR A 670 8.70 -1.45 7.94
CA TYR A 670 9.76 -1.27 8.93
C TYR A 670 10.60 0.00 8.72
N ASN A 671 10.33 0.77 7.66
CA ASN A 671 11.04 2.02 7.42
C ASN A 671 10.65 3.03 8.50
N SER A 672 11.65 3.69 9.08
CA SER A 672 11.44 4.77 10.04
C SER A 672 12.38 5.93 9.78
N VAL A 673 11.85 7.15 9.71
CA VAL A 673 12.63 8.39 9.54
C VAL A 673 12.18 9.42 10.55
N SER A 674 13.16 10.00 11.26
CA SER A 674 12.91 11.17 12.09
C SER A 674 12.98 12.46 11.27
N MET A 675 11.97 13.31 11.35
CA MET A 675 11.95 14.62 10.69
C MET A 675 11.43 15.70 11.62
N THR A 676 11.71 16.96 11.28
CA THR A 676 11.14 18.11 11.99
C THR A 676 10.09 18.78 11.11
N ALA A 677 8.84 18.81 11.58
CA ALA A 677 7.74 19.51 10.91
C ALA A 677 7.03 20.43 11.90
N LYS A 678 6.76 21.68 11.51
CA LYS A 678 6.13 22.69 12.38
C LYS A 678 6.84 22.87 13.73
N GLY A 679 8.17 22.67 13.77
CA GLY A 679 8.96 22.79 15.00
C GLY A 679 8.87 21.59 15.96
N LEU A 680 8.19 20.52 15.56
CA LEU A 680 8.10 19.26 16.30
C LEU A 680 8.96 18.21 15.62
N VAL A 681 9.78 17.51 16.40
CA VAL A 681 10.45 16.29 15.94
C VAL A 681 9.42 15.16 15.96
N MET A 682 9.23 14.51 14.83
CA MET A 682 8.32 13.39 14.66
C MET A 682 9.04 12.24 13.96
N GLU A 683 8.60 11.02 14.25
CA GLU A 683 9.07 9.82 13.58
C GLU A 683 7.98 9.32 12.63
N LEU A 684 8.30 9.25 11.34
CA LEU A 684 7.45 8.62 10.34
C LEU A 684 7.81 7.15 10.28
N VAL A 685 6.83 6.28 10.50
CA VAL A 685 6.98 4.82 10.48
C VAL A 685 6.07 4.24 9.40
N GLY A 686 6.49 3.14 8.78
CA GLY A 686 5.64 2.39 7.87
C GLY A 686 5.36 3.19 6.59
N SER A 687 4.14 3.07 6.04
CA SER A 687 3.71 3.87 4.89
C SER A 687 3.59 5.38 5.16
N GLY A 688 3.77 5.86 6.39
CA GLY A 688 3.64 7.28 6.72
C GLY A 688 4.56 8.22 5.91
N PHE A 689 5.71 7.75 5.42
CA PHE A 689 6.61 8.56 4.58
C PHE A 689 6.12 8.74 3.13
N THR A 690 5.12 7.97 2.67
CA THR A 690 4.53 8.18 1.34
C THR A 690 3.77 9.52 1.28
N ILE A 691 3.25 9.98 2.41
CA ILE A 691 2.45 11.20 2.52
C ILE A 691 3.33 12.46 2.52
N TYR A 692 4.49 12.42 3.19
CA TYR A 692 5.32 13.61 3.44
C TYR A 692 6.30 13.90 2.30
N LYS A 693 6.40 15.19 1.94
CA LYS A 693 7.40 15.71 0.99
C LYS A 693 8.20 16.82 1.67
N THR A 694 9.49 16.59 1.86
CA THR A 694 10.36 17.42 2.71
C THR A 694 11.71 17.64 2.08
N ILE A 695 12.19 18.89 2.16
CA ILE A 695 13.56 19.28 1.85
C ILE A 695 14.17 19.93 3.09
N ASP A 696 15.23 19.32 3.62
CA ASP A 696 16.06 19.89 4.68
C ASP A 696 17.53 19.91 4.26
N VAL A 697 18.04 21.12 4.05
CA VAL A 697 19.46 21.39 3.72
C VAL A 697 20.14 22.21 4.82
N SER A 698 19.50 22.34 5.98
CA SER A 698 19.92 23.26 7.03
C SER A 698 21.26 22.91 7.68
N GLY A 699 21.93 23.88 8.30
CA GLY A 699 23.18 23.64 9.02
C GLY A 699 24.31 23.16 8.08
N ASN A 700 24.48 23.85 6.96
CA ASN A 700 25.53 23.61 5.97
C ASN A 700 26.25 24.93 5.64
N LYS A 701 27.04 24.95 4.57
CA LYS A 701 27.76 26.13 4.07
C LYS A 701 27.36 26.47 2.62
N LEU A 702 26.11 26.19 2.26
CA LEU A 702 25.56 26.49 0.94
C LEU A 702 25.44 28.00 0.74
N GLN A 703 25.67 28.46 -0.50
CA GLN A 703 25.79 29.87 -0.86
C GLN A 703 24.97 30.22 -2.10
N GLY A 704 24.93 31.51 -2.42
CA GLY A 704 24.19 32.04 -3.56
C GLY A 704 22.70 32.15 -3.28
N ASP A 705 21.91 32.35 -4.32
CA ASP A 705 20.47 32.56 -4.19
C ASP A 705 19.72 31.24 -3.96
N ILE A 706 18.52 31.34 -3.37
CA ILE A 706 17.61 30.20 -3.30
C ILE A 706 17.14 29.84 -4.73
N PRO A 707 17.25 28.57 -5.18
CA PRO A 707 16.88 28.20 -6.54
C PRO A 707 15.42 28.48 -6.91
N GLU A 708 15.19 29.15 -8.04
CA GLU A 708 13.84 29.48 -8.54
C GLU A 708 12.97 28.24 -8.78
N SER A 709 13.58 27.14 -9.22
CA SER A 709 12.91 25.84 -9.45
C SER A 709 12.24 25.26 -8.20
N ILE A 710 12.53 25.77 -7.00
CA ILE A 710 11.82 25.35 -5.80
C ILE A 710 10.32 25.60 -5.91
N SER A 711 9.91 26.67 -6.61
CA SER A 711 8.49 27.03 -6.84
C SER A 711 7.71 26.01 -7.68
N LEU A 712 8.40 25.05 -8.30
CA LEU A 712 7.79 23.95 -9.06
C LEU A 712 7.28 22.82 -8.16
N LEU A 713 7.73 22.75 -6.91
CA LEU A 713 7.49 21.63 -5.98
C LEU A 713 6.18 21.82 -5.21
N LYS A 714 5.04 21.87 -5.91
CA LYS A 714 3.72 22.21 -5.35
C LYS A 714 3.25 21.31 -4.20
N GLU A 715 3.75 20.08 -4.14
CA GLU A 715 3.43 19.11 -3.10
C GLU A 715 4.35 19.18 -1.87
N LEU A 716 5.31 20.12 -1.84
CA LEU A 716 6.26 20.27 -0.73
C LEU A 716 5.54 20.72 0.55
N ILE A 717 5.79 20.01 1.66
CA ILE A 717 5.16 20.27 2.97
C ILE A 717 6.13 20.99 3.92
N VAL A 718 7.41 20.59 3.91
CA VAL A 718 8.44 21.19 4.77
C VAL A 718 9.63 21.64 3.94
N LEU A 719 10.01 22.91 4.12
CA LEU A 719 11.23 23.47 3.56
C LEU A 719 12.09 24.09 4.67
N ASN A 720 13.28 23.53 4.87
CA ASN A 720 14.26 24.03 5.82
C ASN A 720 15.60 24.29 5.12
N MET A 721 15.94 25.57 4.98
CA MET A 721 17.21 26.04 4.40
C MET A 721 18.02 26.86 5.42
N SER A 722 17.67 26.78 6.71
CA SER A 722 18.26 27.58 7.77
C SER A 722 19.74 27.29 8.02
N ASN A 723 20.44 28.21 8.67
CA ASN A 723 21.85 28.06 9.06
C ASN A 723 22.75 27.66 7.87
N ASN A 724 22.77 28.53 6.87
CA ASN A 724 23.59 28.43 5.66
C ASN A 724 24.18 29.83 5.35
N ALA A 725 24.66 30.03 4.13
CA ALA A 725 25.15 31.31 3.64
C ALA A 725 24.38 31.76 2.37
N PHE A 726 23.08 31.43 2.28
CA PHE A 726 22.24 31.88 1.16
C PHE A 726 22.12 33.42 1.14
N THR A 727 22.17 33.99 -0.06
CA THR A 727 22.09 35.43 -0.35
C THR A 727 20.87 35.73 -1.23
N GLY A 728 20.81 36.94 -1.77
CA GLY A 728 19.74 37.34 -2.68
C GLY A 728 18.45 37.69 -1.94
N HIS A 729 17.33 37.62 -2.65
CA HIS A 729 16.01 37.96 -2.15
C HIS A 729 15.15 36.70 -1.98
N ILE A 730 14.15 36.76 -1.09
CA ILE A 730 13.12 35.73 -0.99
C ILE A 730 12.19 35.90 -2.22
N SER A 731 12.07 34.87 -3.05
CA SER A 731 11.29 34.96 -4.29
C SER A 731 9.77 34.96 -4.01
N PRO A 732 8.99 35.88 -4.60
CA PRO A 732 7.52 35.86 -4.53
C PRO A 732 6.90 34.55 -5.04
N SER A 733 7.57 33.87 -5.97
CA SER A 733 7.11 32.59 -6.56
C SER A 733 6.98 31.46 -5.54
N LEU A 734 7.47 31.62 -4.31
CA LEU A 734 7.19 30.69 -3.21
C LEU A 734 5.69 30.57 -2.89
N GLU A 735 4.85 31.52 -3.32
CA GLU A 735 3.39 31.41 -3.24
C GLU A 735 2.81 30.19 -3.98
N ASN A 736 3.56 29.62 -4.94
CA ASN A 736 3.16 28.43 -5.68
C ASN A 736 3.22 27.15 -4.84
N LEU A 737 3.87 27.18 -3.67
CA LEU A 737 4.00 26.04 -2.76
C LEU A 737 2.75 25.88 -1.90
N THR A 738 1.61 25.63 -2.54
CA THR A 738 0.29 25.69 -1.89
C THR A 738 0.12 24.71 -0.75
N ASN A 739 0.86 23.59 -0.72
CA ASN A 739 0.78 22.59 0.35
C ASN A 739 1.82 22.82 1.48
N LEU A 740 2.60 23.90 1.42
CA LEU A 740 3.68 24.16 2.37
C LEU A 740 3.13 24.47 3.76
N GLN A 741 3.67 23.78 4.77
CA GLN A 741 3.26 23.88 6.17
C GLN A 741 4.32 24.48 7.08
N SER A 742 5.60 24.36 6.71
CA SER A 742 6.73 24.86 7.49
C SER A 742 7.81 25.42 6.58
N LEU A 743 8.21 26.67 6.82
CA LEU A 743 9.27 27.38 6.10
C LEU A 743 10.30 27.93 7.10
N ASP A 744 11.55 27.47 7.02
CA ASP A 744 12.65 27.99 7.85
C ASP A 744 13.81 28.45 6.96
N LEU A 745 14.00 29.77 6.90
CA LEU A 745 15.08 30.46 6.17
C LEU A 745 16.04 31.19 7.12
N SER A 746 15.93 30.94 8.43
CA SER A 746 16.69 31.68 9.44
C SER A 746 18.20 31.45 9.36
N GLN A 747 18.99 32.34 9.93
CA GLN A 747 20.46 32.25 9.97
C GLN A 747 21.07 32.12 8.57
N ASN A 748 20.79 33.10 7.72
CA ASN A 748 21.34 33.22 6.37
C ASN A 748 21.79 34.68 6.12
N ARG A 749 22.04 35.02 4.86
CA ARG A 749 22.40 36.36 4.39
C ARG A 749 21.38 36.89 3.37
N LEU A 750 20.12 36.52 3.54
CA LEU A 750 19.03 36.98 2.66
C LEU A 750 18.76 38.46 2.88
N SER A 751 18.40 39.17 1.82
CA SER A 751 18.23 40.63 1.80
C SER A 751 16.96 41.05 1.07
N GLY A 752 16.58 42.33 1.15
CA GLY A 752 15.33 42.85 0.59
C GLY A 752 14.11 42.51 1.45
N GLU A 753 12.93 42.69 0.87
CA GLU A 753 11.65 42.56 1.59
C GLU A 753 11.18 41.10 1.73
N ILE A 754 10.36 40.83 2.75
CA ILE A 754 9.60 39.59 2.84
C ILE A 754 8.41 39.70 1.86
N PRO A 755 8.24 38.79 0.88
CA PRO A 755 7.18 38.91 -0.12
C PRO A 755 5.78 38.82 0.51
N PRO A 756 4.86 39.77 0.23
CA PRO A 756 3.48 39.70 0.71
C PRO A 756 2.70 38.51 0.16
N GLU A 757 3.11 37.97 -0.98
CA GLU A 757 2.55 36.78 -1.62
C GLU A 757 2.57 35.54 -0.71
N LEU A 758 3.53 35.45 0.24
CA LEU A 758 3.56 34.38 1.24
C LEU A 758 2.30 34.32 2.10
N GLY A 759 1.58 35.44 2.25
CA GLY A 759 0.29 35.51 2.95
C GLY A 759 -0.82 34.68 2.28
N LYS A 760 -0.66 34.28 1.01
CA LYS A 760 -1.63 33.41 0.31
C LYS A 760 -1.51 31.93 0.70
N LEU A 761 -0.42 31.53 1.35
CA LEU A 761 -0.19 30.14 1.74
C LEU A 761 -1.00 29.78 2.99
N THR A 762 -2.19 29.24 2.79
CA THR A 762 -3.17 28.99 3.87
C THR A 762 -2.76 27.88 4.83
N PHE A 763 -1.99 26.88 4.37
CA PHE A 763 -1.49 25.77 5.18
C PHE A 763 -0.21 26.09 5.96
N LEU A 764 0.43 27.22 5.68
CA LEU A 764 1.72 27.59 6.25
C LEU A 764 1.53 27.96 7.73
N ALA A 765 1.98 27.08 8.63
CA ALA A 765 1.77 27.19 10.06
C ALA A 765 2.99 27.75 10.81
N ARG A 766 4.20 27.49 10.31
CA ARG A 766 5.46 27.94 10.92
C ARG A 766 6.32 28.65 9.88
N MET A 767 6.79 29.84 10.23
CA MET A 767 7.73 30.62 9.43
C MET A 767 8.85 31.15 10.33
N ASN A 768 10.09 31.11 9.84
CA ASN A 768 11.23 31.66 10.56
C ASN A 768 12.21 32.31 9.58
N PHE A 769 12.39 33.62 9.73
CA PHE A 769 13.24 34.49 8.93
C PHE A 769 14.34 35.17 9.75
N SER A 770 14.47 34.82 11.03
CA SER A 770 15.40 35.45 11.96
C SER A 770 16.86 35.34 11.52
N TYR A 771 17.71 36.26 11.97
CA TYR A 771 19.14 36.29 11.65
C TYR A 771 19.40 36.33 10.12
N ASN A 772 18.95 37.41 9.48
CA ASN A 772 19.18 37.69 8.06
C ASN A 772 19.49 39.19 7.87
N MET A 773 19.44 39.70 6.64
CA MET A 773 19.58 41.12 6.28
C MET A 773 18.31 41.65 5.62
N LEU A 774 17.14 41.14 6.03
CA LEU A 774 15.85 41.55 5.47
C LEU A 774 15.48 42.97 5.92
N GLU A 775 14.73 43.67 5.08
CA GLU A 775 14.35 45.07 5.28
C GLU A 775 12.90 45.33 4.89
N GLY A 776 12.35 46.47 5.32
CA GLY A 776 10.99 46.88 4.98
C GLY A 776 9.92 46.36 5.94
N PRO A 777 8.64 46.62 5.64
CA PRO A 777 7.53 46.23 6.51
C PRO A 777 7.28 44.71 6.46
N ILE A 778 6.99 44.11 7.61
CA ILE A 778 6.49 42.73 7.68
C ILE A 778 5.10 42.66 7.03
N PRO A 779 4.89 41.79 6.02
CA PRO A 779 3.61 41.71 5.32
C PRO A 779 2.42 41.38 6.22
N GLN A 780 1.27 41.91 5.84
CA GLN A 780 0.01 41.67 6.53
C GLN A 780 -0.63 40.37 6.03
N GLY A 781 -0.88 39.44 6.93
CA GLY A 781 -1.52 38.16 6.65
C GLY A 781 -1.69 37.37 7.94
N THR A 782 -2.82 36.68 8.11
CA THR A 782 -3.17 35.97 9.35
C THR A 782 -2.08 35.00 9.80
N GLN A 783 -1.43 34.32 8.84
CA GLN A 783 -0.42 33.31 9.16
C GLN A 783 0.95 33.90 9.46
N ILE A 784 1.24 35.10 8.96
CA ILE A 784 2.50 35.83 9.20
C ILE A 784 2.45 36.52 10.57
N GLN A 785 1.32 37.14 10.89
CA GLN A 785 1.13 37.86 12.15
C GLN A 785 0.94 36.95 13.37
N SER A 786 0.53 35.70 13.16
CA SER A 786 0.46 34.70 14.22
C SER A 786 1.84 34.15 14.63
N GLN A 787 2.90 34.45 13.87
CA GLN A 787 4.25 34.03 14.22
C GLN A 787 4.79 34.87 15.39
N SER A 788 5.64 34.25 16.22
CA SER A 788 6.35 34.94 17.31
C SER A 788 7.29 36.02 16.76
N SER A 789 7.49 37.12 17.51
CA SER A 789 8.49 38.15 17.17
C SER A 789 9.90 37.56 17.00
N SER A 790 10.20 36.46 17.69
CA SER A 790 11.45 35.71 17.53
C SER A 790 11.68 35.19 16.11
N SER A 791 10.63 34.92 15.34
CA SER A 791 10.73 34.48 13.94
C SER A 791 11.27 35.56 13.00
N PHE A 792 11.32 36.82 13.43
CA PHE A 792 11.80 37.96 12.64
C PHE A 792 13.02 38.66 13.28
N ALA A 793 13.43 38.20 14.46
CA ALA A 793 14.53 38.80 15.23
C ALA A 793 15.83 38.88 14.43
N GLU A 794 16.70 39.81 14.80
CA GLU A 794 18.02 39.99 14.19
C GLU A 794 17.95 40.28 12.67
N ASN A 795 16.99 41.14 12.30
CA ASN A 795 16.90 41.81 11.00
C ASN A 795 16.74 43.32 11.26
N PRO A 796 17.84 44.10 11.33
CA PRO A 796 17.81 45.47 11.87
C PRO A 796 16.97 46.50 11.09
N ARG A 797 16.49 46.14 9.89
CA ARG A 797 15.69 47.02 9.03
C ARG A 797 14.26 46.52 8.80
N LEU A 798 13.86 45.44 9.47
CA LEU A 798 12.47 44.97 9.45
C LEU A 798 11.65 45.75 10.48
N CYS A 799 10.42 46.11 10.12
CA CYS A 799 9.52 46.85 11.00
C CYS A 799 8.08 46.36 10.85
N GLY A 800 7.21 46.69 11.80
CA GLY A 800 5.80 46.30 11.83
C GLY A 800 5.52 45.00 12.62
N VAL A 801 4.25 44.77 12.94
CA VAL A 801 3.78 43.63 13.74
C VAL A 801 4.24 42.30 13.11
N PRO A 802 4.82 41.36 13.89
CA PRO A 802 4.85 41.28 15.36
C PRO A 802 6.04 41.97 16.05
N LEU A 803 6.90 42.70 15.33
CA LEU A 803 7.93 43.54 15.94
C LEU A 803 7.28 44.81 16.52
N GLN A 804 7.84 45.34 17.61
CA GLN A 804 7.40 46.62 18.20
C GLN A 804 7.98 47.84 17.45
N GLU A 805 8.79 47.62 16.41
CA GLU A 805 9.40 48.69 15.62
C GLU A 805 8.40 49.29 14.62
N THR A 806 8.21 50.60 14.67
CA THR A 806 7.31 51.33 13.77
C THR A 806 7.98 51.60 12.42
N CYS A 807 7.32 51.23 11.32
CA CYS A 807 7.81 51.54 9.97
C CYS A 807 7.68 53.05 9.66
N GLY A 808 8.75 53.80 9.90
CA GLY A 808 8.86 55.22 9.55
C GLY A 808 9.36 55.42 8.11
N ARG A 809 8.72 56.32 7.35
CA ARG A 809 9.34 56.90 6.15
C ARG A 809 10.59 57.65 6.59
N GLY A 810 11.71 57.42 5.89
CA GLY A 810 13.02 57.94 6.26
C GLY A 810 13.04 59.44 6.57
N ASP A 811 13.94 59.79 7.50
CA ASP A 811 14.44 61.12 7.87
C ASP A 811 13.72 62.32 7.23
N ASP A 812 12.94 63.02 8.05
CA ASP A 812 13.25 64.42 8.25
C ASP A 812 13.26 64.68 9.75
N GLY A 813 14.41 65.14 10.25
CA GLY A 813 14.64 65.28 11.67
C GLY A 813 13.72 66.33 12.28
N THR A 814 13.12 66.01 13.43
CA THR A 814 12.90 66.97 14.51
C THR A 814 12.45 66.22 15.76
N THR A 815 13.34 66.18 16.75
CA THR A 815 13.00 65.96 18.15
C THR A 815 11.84 66.87 18.57
N GLN A 816 10.75 66.31 19.07
CA GLN A 816 9.94 66.97 20.08
C GLN A 816 9.21 65.95 20.97
N GLU A 817 9.19 66.32 22.25
CA GLU A 817 8.86 65.53 23.43
C GLU A 817 7.37 65.16 23.54
N GLN A 818 7.12 64.17 24.39
CA GLN A 818 5.81 63.67 24.82
C GLN A 818 4.84 64.76 25.26
N GLU A 819 3.58 64.63 24.83
CA GLU A 819 2.41 64.94 25.67
C GLU A 819 1.42 63.76 25.56
N ASP A 820 1.14 63.17 26.73
CA ASP A 820 0.05 62.22 26.95
C ASP A 820 -1.30 62.94 26.83
N GLU A 821 -2.23 62.40 26.05
CA GLU A 821 -3.66 62.59 26.32
C GLU A 821 -4.48 61.38 25.83
N ASP A 822 -5.31 60.88 26.75
CA ASP A 822 -6.12 59.67 26.68
C ASP A 822 -7.05 59.58 25.47
N GLY A 823 -7.17 58.36 24.95
CA GLY A 823 -8.15 57.99 23.93
C GLY A 823 -8.57 56.53 24.06
N GLU A 824 -9.34 56.21 25.11
CA GLU A 824 -10.14 54.97 25.18
C GLU A 824 -10.95 54.78 23.89
N LYS A 825 -10.53 53.83 23.06
CA LYS A 825 -11.35 53.06 22.10
C LYS A 825 -10.41 52.12 21.36
N ASP A 826 -10.21 50.91 21.88
CA ASP A 826 -9.89 49.71 21.07
C ASP A 826 -9.82 48.39 21.88
N GLN A 827 -9.92 48.43 23.22
CA GLN A 827 -9.95 47.19 24.01
C GLN A 827 -11.30 46.46 24.05
N VAL A 828 -12.41 47.11 23.68
CA VAL A 828 -13.75 46.49 23.80
C VAL A 828 -14.00 45.40 22.75
N LEU A 829 -13.36 45.47 21.57
CA LEU A 829 -13.57 44.47 20.51
C LEU A 829 -12.83 43.14 20.76
N SER A 830 -11.68 43.19 21.46
CA SER A 830 -10.84 42.00 21.70
C SER A 830 -11.43 41.05 22.74
N TRP A 831 -12.01 41.57 23.83
CA TRP A 831 -12.60 40.74 24.89
C TRP A 831 -13.94 40.13 24.48
N ILE A 832 -14.72 40.79 23.61
CA ILE A 832 -15.96 40.21 23.08
C ILE A 832 -15.64 39.07 22.10
N ALA A 833 -14.63 39.22 21.22
CA ALA A 833 -14.17 38.14 20.35
C ALA A 833 -13.56 36.97 21.15
N ALA A 834 -12.76 37.27 22.19
CA ALA A 834 -12.23 36.25 23.10
C ALA A 834 -13.36 35.52 23.86
N ALA A 835 -14.40 36.23 24.32
CA ALA A 835 -15.56 35.62 24.98
C ALA A 835 -16.42 34.77 24.03
N ILE A 836 -16.61 35.22 22.78
CA ILE A 836 -17.32 34.47 21.72
C ILE A 836 -16.54 33.23 21.30
N GLY A 837 -15.20 33.25 21.32
CA GLY A 837 -14.34 32.09 21.03
C GLY A 837 -14.15 31.15 22.23
N TYR A 838 -14.18 31.67 23.45
CA TYR A 838 -13.92 30.90 24.67
C TYR A 838 -15.03 29.90 24.97
N VAL A 839 -16.30 30.27 24.82
CA VAL A 839 -17.43 29.38 25.16
C VAL A 839 -17.52 28.18 24.20
N PRO A 840 -17.47 28.35 22.86
CA PRO A 840 -17.41 27.22 21.93
C PRO A 840 -16.07 26.49 22.01
N GLY A 841 -14.95 27.19 22.20
CA GLY A 841 -13.62 26.60 22.28
C GLY A 841 -13.44 25.69 23.51
N VAL A 842 -13.93 26.10 24.67
CA VAL A 842 -13.94 25.27 25.88
C VAL A 842 -14.94 24.12 25.75
N PHE A 843 -16.13 24.35 25.16
CA PHE A 843 -17.09 23.28 24.93
C PHE A 843 -16.53 22.23 23.95
N CYS A 844 -15.97 22.65 22.82
CA CYS A 844 -15.27 21.77 21.88
C CYS A 844 -14.05 21.12 22.53
N GLY A 845 -13.25 21.83 23.32
CA GLY A 845 -12.10 21.29 24.03
C GLY A 845 -12.47 20.25 25.08
N VAL A 846 -13.58 20.43 25.80
CA VAL A 846 -14.12 19.47 26.78
C VAL A 846 -14.74 18.27 26.05
N VAL A 847 -15.46 18.48 24.94
CA VAL A 847 -16.03 17.40 24.12
C VAL A 847 -14.91 16.58 23.46
N ILE A 848 -13.92 17.23 22.86
CA ILE A 848 -12.73 16.59 22.28
C ILE A 848 -11.91 15.91 23.38
N GLY A 849 -11.69 16.55 24.53
CA GLY A 849 -11.01 15.94 25.67
C GLY A 849 -11.78 14.75 26.24
N HIS A 850 -13.11 14.80 26.25
CA HIS A 850 -13.96 13.68 26.67
C HIS A 850 -13.92 12.54 25.66
N ILE A 851 -13.97 12.84 24.35
CA ILE A 851 -13.82 11.87 23.26
C ILE A 851 -12.41 11.25 23.28
N LEU A 852 -11.35 12.04 23.41
CA LEU A 852 -9.96 11.57 23.43
C LEU A 852 -9.64 10.78 24.70
N SER A 853 -10.07 11.24 25.89
CA SER A 853 -9.89 10.49 27.13
C SER A 853 -10.67 9.17 27.15
N SER A 854 -11.74 9.06 26.36
CA SER A 854 -12.50 7.82 26.22
C SER A 854 -12.01 6.92 25.09
N TYR A 855 -11.33 7.43 24.05
CA TYR A 855 -10.77 6.61 22.95
C TYR A 855 -9.29 6.22 23.12
N LYS A 856 -8.45 7.06 23.73
CA LYS A 856 -7.02 6.78 23.99
C LYS A 856 -6.59 7.32 25.35
N ARG A 857 -7.03 6.63 26.42
CA ARG A 857 -6.77 7.03 27.81
C ARG A 857 -5.27 7.14 28.12
N ASP A 858 -4.45 6.22 27.63
CA ASP A 858 -3.01 6.22 27.93
C ASP A 858 -2.23 7.32 27.18
N TRP A 859 -2.63 7.63 25.93
CA TRP A 859 -2.06 8.77 25.19
C TRP A 859 -2.43 10.11 25.82
N PHE A 860 -3.69 10.27 26.24
CA PHE A 860 -4.15 11.49 26.91
C PHE A 860 -3.53 11.65 28.30
N MET A 861 -3.37 10.57 29.09
CA MET A 861 -2.71 10.63 30.40
C MET A 861 -1.19 10.88 30.29
N ASN A 862 -0.54 10.38 29.23
CA ASN A 862 0.89 10.67 28.97
C ASN A 862 1.16 12.14 28.64
N ILE A 863 0.20 12.85 28.04
CA ILE A 863 0.31 14.31 27.81
C ILE A 863 0.35 15.09 29.13
N PHE A 864 -0.35 14.63 30.18
CA PHE A 864 -0.34 15.32 31.48
C PHE A 864 0.79 14.85 32.41
N HIS A 865 1.35 13.67 32.18
CA HIS A 865 2.56 13.21 32.88
C HIS A 865 3.83 13.96 32.45
N SER A 866 3.84 14.65 31.30
CA SER A 866 4.94 15.53 30.90
C SER A 866 4.85 16.96 31.44
N PHE A 867 3.81 17.28 32.23
CA PHE A 867 3.62 18.58 32.89
C PHE A 867 3.54 18.47 34.43
N ALA A 868 4.01 17.36 35.02
CA ALA A 868 4.14 17.17 36.47
C ALA A 868 5.61 16.95 36.87
#